data_AF-A0A8J2S8P8-F1
#
_entry.id   AF-A0A8J2S8P8-F1
#
_cell.length_a   1.000
_cell.length_b   1.000
_cell.length_c   1.000
_cell.angle_alpha   90.00
_cell.angle_beta   90.00
_cell.angle_gamma   90.00
#
_symmetry.space_group_name_H-M   'P 1'
#
loop_
_entity.id
_entity.type
_entity.pdbx_description
1 polymer ?
#
loop_
_entity_poly.entity_id
_entity_poly.type
_entity_poly.pdbx_seq_one_letter_code
_entity_poly.pdbx_strand_id
1 'polypeptide(L)'
;MVIFYLVLLLIRYSVQLNPLMAKGKEAIETPIIEGRHFVIGTIHAPPYIIVEHTGRNISHVDGFVHQIVAWLAEKHKFTYEYVEPPDGAYGAFVNDSWNGLVRMVIAREIDIAAASLSVTYPRSLVVDFTFAFSEDPTSILIPYPRLDSTISGIIKPFQYEVWIGIVLSLLILALILGWISRVERSIHRQSFQGETRLISHFWFLFRVVANPNDVITFTLATRLIVAAWCLVAVVFVNSYTSILTSYLMAPKFVPAITTVKSLAESRDVVVTVLKHTSVESILFEATSGSLAKLGAQLLAHPENQLPSLEHVEDIVYNQRKAFPHEETVLKVRIHNDFKKTKKCRLAIAKEPLFPDQHAFALSKLSTLTDVFNYDVVWLRQLGLFNHWRSAFLPGPNRCSVPVSTLRSNPHKRLSLNYLSSAFLLWGVGVVISTLAFIPPYALIQHQPPENITISHIEGFVPCIISWMAEKYNFTYEYIEPPDGAYGAFVNGSWNGLVGLVVRGKIDVGATALSVTYPRSKVVDFTFSFSDDPMSLLIPFPQLDSTISGITKPFQYEVWIGIAISCIIAAIVVWVISRIEKNINRQSIRGETGWFPQFWFLFRSLVNPNDVIHFTPATRIVSAAWCLMGIVFVNSYTSSLLSYLMAPTFLPVISTIQDLAESHDIHLITLKNTVVDSVLLAATFGSFAKLGASLRAHPENLLEKLENVEDIVFYQRKAFACQETCLKQRMYDDFKANNRKCRLSIAKEPLFPDQLGFALPKKSPLTTVYNYELIWLRELGLLNHWVNSFLPRPYRCSAPLSSLRPTSNEKLTLNYLSSAFLLYGVGVGISILAFLLELIFPVCGSQSINRTIL
;
A
#
# COMPACT_ATOMS: atom_id res chain seq x y z
N MET A 1 -22.23 -61.79 49.97
CA MET A 1 -22.64 -61.34 51.32
C MET A 1 -21.62 -60.39 51.97
N VAL A 2 -20.30 -60.63 51.83
CA VAL A 2 -19.23 -59.72 52.29
C VAL A 2 -19.21 -58.36 51.55
N ILE A 3 -19.52 -58.35 50.25
CA ILE A 3 -19.58 -57.12 49.44
C ILE A 3 -20.76 -56.22 49.86
N PHE A 4 -21.88 -56.81 50.30
CA PHE A 4 -23.05 -56.05 50.73
C PHE A 4 -22.84 -55.38 52.10
N TYR A 5 -22.04 -56.01 52.96
CA TYR A 5 -21.63 -55.44 54.25
C TYR A 5 -20.62 -54.30 54.09
N LEU A 6 -19.73 -54.40 53.09
CA LEU A 6 -18.77 -53.34 52.72
C LEU A 6 -19.48 -52.11 52.13
N VAL A 7 -20.52 -52.30 51.33
CA VAL A 7 -21.30 -51.19 50.76
C VAL A 7 -22.13 -50.47 51.83
N LEU A 8 -22.68 -51.18 52.82
CA LEU A 8 -23.39 -50.56 53.94
C LEU A 8 -22.45 -49.84 54.93
N LEU A 9 -21.21 -50.32 55.11
CA LEU A 9 -20.17 -49.63 55.88
C LEU A 9 -19.70 -48.34 55.17
N LEU A 10 -19.61 -48.34 53.85
CA LEU A 10 -19.24 -47.16 53.05
C LEU A 10 -20.36 -46.09 53.05
N ILE A 11 -21.62 -46.50 53.02
CA ILE A 11 -22.77 -45.57 53.12
C ILE A 11 -22.88 -44.97 54.53
N ARG A 12 -22.49 -45.70 55.58
CA ARG A 12 -22.40 -45.17 56.95
C ARG A 12 -21.20 -44.24 57.15
N TYR A 13 -20.09 -44.49 56.45
CA TYR A 13 -18.90 -43.63 56.47
C TYR A 13 -19.08 -42.31 55.71
N SER A 14 -19.92 -42.29 54.66
CA SER A 14 -20.18 -41.06 53.89
C SER A 14 -21.08 -40.04 54.60
N VAL A 15 -21.69 -40.39 55.76
CA VAL A 15 -22.65 -39.53 56.46
C VAL A 15 -22.11 -38.98 57.80
N GLN A 16 -20.89 -39.33 58.22
CA GLN A 16 -20.37 -38.95 59.55
C GLN A 16 -18.91 -38.48 59.58
N LEU A 17 -18.42 -37.85 58.51
CA LEU A 17 -17.23 -37.00 58.53
C LEU A 17 -17.62 -35.54 58.22
N ASN A 18 -18.28 -34.93 59.20
CA ASN A 18 -18.18 -33.51 59.52
C ASN A 18 -16.71 -33.18 59.92
N PRO A 19 -16.29 -31.94 60.22
CA PRO A 19 -16.56 -30.64 59.59
C PRO A 19 -15.25 -29.80 59.59
N LEU A 20 -14.43 -29.82 58.53
CA LEU A 20 -13.22 -28.97 58.45
C LEU A 20 -13.00 -28.27 57.10
N MET A 21 -13.98 -28.33 56.20
CA MET A 21 -14.04 -27.47 55.01
C MET A 21 -15.20 -26.47 55.08
N ALA A 22 -15.41 -25.95 56.28
CA ALA A 22 -16.32 -24.83 56.57
C ALA A 22 -15.60 -23.61 57.19
N LYS A 23 -14.28 -23.53 57.04
CA LYS A 23 -13.49 -22.31 57.33
C LYS A 23 -12.41 -22.16 56.26
N GLY A 24 -12.52 -21.11 55.44
CA GLY A 24 -11.54 -20.78 54.40
C GLY A 24 -12.09 -20.63 52.98
N LYS A 25 -13.38 -20.34 52.79
CA LYS A 25 -13.78 -19.48 51.67
C LYS A 25 -13.47 -18.05 52.10
N GLU A 26 -12.26 -17.57 51.85
CA GLU A 26 -12.12 -16.13 51.68
C GLU A 26 -12.86 -15.82 50.39
N ALA A 27 -13.99 -15.14 50.54
CA ALA A 27 -14.65 -14.47 49.45
C ALA A 27 -13.60 -13.61 48.75
N ILE A 28 -13.51 -13.67 47.43
CA ILE A 28 -13.04 -12.51 46.67
C ILE A 28 -14.09 -11.45 47.00
N GLU A 29 -13.83 -10.64 48.02
CA GLU A 29 -14.60 -9.45 48.30
C GLU A 29 -14.53 -8.62 47.03
N THR A 30 -15.62 -8.61 46.24
CA THR A 30 -15.82 -7.55 45.27
C THR A 30 -15.69 -6.25 46.07
N PRO A 31 -14.68 -5.40 45.78
CA PRO A 31 -14.53 -4.17 46.52
C PRO A 31 -15.86 -3.40 46.45
N ILE A 32 -16.32 -2.86 47.58
CA ILE A 32 -17.56 -2.09 47.64
C ILE A 32 -17.31 -0.78 46.87
N ILE A 33 -17.71 -0.75 45.60
CA ILE A 33 -17.58 0.42 44.70
C ILE A 33 -18.85 1.27 44.74
N GLU A 34 -20.01 0.64 44.96
CA GLU A 34 -21.32 1.30 44.99
C GLU A 34 -21.36 2.36 46.12
N GLY A 35 -21.67 3.61 45.75
CA GLY A 35 -21.75 4.74 46.66
C GLY A 35 -20.42 5.37 47.09
N ARG A 36 -19.26 4.87 46.61
CA ARG A 36 -17.95 5.49 46.87
C ARG A 36 -17.78 6.77 46.03
N HIS A 37 -17.08 7.75 46.59
CA HIS A 37 -16.64 8.94 45.86
C HIS A 37 -15.17 8.78 45.43
N PHE A 38 -14.88 8.95 44.14
CA PHE A 38 -13.55 8.83 43.56
C PHE A 38 -12.98 10.18 43.16
N VAL A 39 -11.72 10.43 43.50
CA VAL A 39 -10.97 11.58 43.01
C VAL A 39 -10.19 11.16 41.76
N ILE A 40 -10.54 11.75 40.61
CA ILE A 40 -10.00 11.37 39.31
C ILE A 40 -9.02 12.42 38.80
N GLY A 41 -7.75 12.05 38.65
CA GLY A 41 -6.74 12.91 38.05
C GLY A 41 -6.85 12.96 36.53
N THR A 42 -6.83 14.15 35.95
CA THR A 42 -6.87 14.34 34.49
C THR A 42 -6.02 15.54 34.03
N ILE A 43 -5.84 15.70 32.71
CA ILE A 43 -5.11 16.81 32.07
C ILE A 43 -5.82 17.18 30.77
N HIS A 44 -6.04 18.47 30.53
CA HIS A 44 -6.58 18.96 29.24
C HIS A 44 -5.78 18.45 28.02
N ALA A 45 -6.38 17.55 27.25
CA ALA A 45 -5.74 16.88 26.10
C ALA A 45 -6.79 16.52 25.02
N PRO A 46 -7.28 17.51 24.23
CA PRO A 46 -8.28 17.25 23.20
C PRO A 46 -7.73 16.33 22.09
N PRO A 47 -8.49 15.30 21.65
CA PRO A 47 -9.90 15.01 21.95
C PRO A 47 -10.13 13.98 23.08
N TYR A 48 -9.08 13.55 23.78
CA TYR A 48 -9.17 12.57 24.86
C TYR A 48 -10.01 13.09 26.01
N ILE A 49 -9.62 14.25 26.54
CA ILE A 49 -10.35 14.94 27.59
C ILE A 49 -10.25 16.45 27.36
N ILE A 50 -11.38 17.12 27.49
CA ILE A 50 -11.57 18.54 27.24
C ILE A 50 -12.01 19.12 28.57
N VAL A 51 -11.08 19.78 29.25
CA VAL A 51 -11.35 20.45 30.52
C VAL A 51 -11.65 21.93 30.22
N GLU A 52 -12.79 22.40 30.70
CA GLU A 52 -13.18 23.81 30.70
C GLU A 52 -13.05 24.38 32.11
N HIS A 53 -12.56 25.62 32.21
CA HIS A 53 -12.30 26.28 33.48
C HIS A 53 -13.19 27.51 33.69
N THR A 54 -13.75 27.64 34.88
CA THR A 54 -14.29 28.91 35.40
C THR A 54 -13.38 29.44 36.49
N GLY A 55 -12.45 30.32 36.12
CA GLY A 55 -11.41 30.79 37.04
C GLY A 55 -10.35 29.71 37.29
N ARG A 56 -10.18 29.28 38.54
CA ARG A 56 -9.24 28.21 38.93
C ARG A 56 -9.89 26.83 39.08
N ASN A 57 -11.22 26.76 39.02
CA ASN A 57 -11.95 25.50 39.21
C ASN A 57 -12.39 24.94 37.85
N ILE A 58 -12.43 23.62 37.76
CA ILE A 58 -12.97 22.90 36.60
C ILE A 58 -14.49 23.09 36.59
N SER A 59 -15.03 23.63 35.50
CA SER A 59 -16.47 23.86 35.34
C SER A 59 -17.16 22.71 34.61
N HIS A 60 -16.49 22.18 33.59
CA HIS A 60 -17.04 21.13 32.74
C HIS A 60 -15.90 20.28 32.18
N VAL A 61 -16.15 18.98 32.04
CA VAL A 61 -15.21 18.01 31.48
C VAL A 61 -15.96 17.20 30.43
N ASP A 62 -15.42 17.15 29.23
CA ASP A 62 -15.94 16.35 28.13
C ASP A 62 -14.78 15.58 27.45
N GLY A 63 -15.05 14.88 26.35
CA GLY A 63 -14.07 14.07 25.61
C GLY A 63 -14.33 12.58 25.78
N PHE A 64 -13.69 11.77 24.94
CA PHE A 64 -14.04 10.35 24.91
C PHE A 64 -13.56 9.59 26.15
N VAL A 65 -12.49 10.03 26.82
CA VAL A 65 -12.06 9.45 28.10
C VAL A 65 -13.08 9.73 29.19
N HIS A 66 -13.68 10.94 29.19
CA HIS A 66 -14.78 11.27 30.08
C HIS A 66 -15.99 10.35 29.88
N GLN A 67 -16.34 10.03 28.63
CA GLN A 67 -17.44 9.08 28.33
C GLN A 67 -17.19 7.69 28.94
N ILE A 68 -15.94 7.23 28.96
CA ILE A 68 -15.56 5.96 29.60
C ILE A 68 -15.77 6.04 31.12
N VAL A 69 -15.30 7.11 31.75
CA VAL A 69 -15.44 7.33 33.21
C VAL A 69 -16.91 7.45 33.61
N ALA A 70 -17.71 8.22 32.86
CA ALA A 70 -19.14 8.38 33.10
C ALA A 70 -19.89 7.04 33.01
N TRP A 71 -19.54 6.21 32.02
CA TRP A 71 -20.10 4.87 31.88
C TRP A 71 -19.71 3.94 33.05
N LEU A 72 -18.45 4.00 33.49
CA LEU A 72 -17.99 3.23 34.67
C LEU A 72 -18.75 3.67 35.93
N ALA A 73 -18.95 4.97 36.10
CA ALA A 73 -19.68 5.56 37.22
C ALA A 73 -21.15 5.12 37.24
N GLU A 74 -21.80 5.09 36.08
CA GLU A 74 -23.18 4.62 35.94
C GLU A 74 -23.30 3.11 36.24
N LYS A 75 -22.40 2.30 35.67
CA LYS A 75 -22.41 0.84 35.84
C LYS A 75 -22.18 0.42 37.30
N HIS A 76 -21.21 1.04 37.96
CA HIS A 76 -20.81 0.70 39.33
C HIS A 76 -21.41 1.63 40.39
N LYS A 77 -22.24 2.60 39.97
CA LYS A 77 -22.96 3.57 40.83
C LYS A 77 -22.05 4.29 41.82
N PHE A 78 -20.91 4.80 41.35
CA PHE A 78 -20.02 5.64 42.15
C PHE A 78 -20.13 7.11 41.73
N THR A 79 -19.70 8.01 42.62
CA THR A 79 -19.58 9.45 42.35
C THR A 79 -18.13 9.82 42.13
N TYR A 80 -17.86 10.90 41.40
CA TYR A 80 -16.49 11.30 41.09
C TYR A 80 -16.32 12.81 40.95
N GLU A 81 -15.11 13.28 41.19
CA GLU A 81 -14.66 14.64 40.84
C GLU A 81 -13.36 14.59 40.04
N TYR A 82 -13.13 15.59 39.19
CA TYR A 82 -11.89 15.70 38.42
C TYR A 82 -10.92 16.69 39.10
N VAL A 83 -9.63 16.35 39.09
CA VAL A 83 -8.54 17.19 39.60
C VAL A 83 -7.40 17.20 38.57
N GLU A 84 -6.80 18.36 38.34
CA GLU A 84 -5.61 18.48 37.50
C GLU A 84 -4.34 18.57 38.35
N PRO A 85 -3.20 18.05 37.85
CA PRO A 85 -1.94 18.17 38.56
C PRO A 85 -1.45 19.64 38.56
N PRO A 86 -0.88 20.15 39.68
CA PRO A 86 -0.46 21.56 39.78
C PRO A 86 0.60 21.98 38.76
N ASP A 87 1.41 21.03 38.30
CA ASP A 87 2.47 21.22 37.31
C ASP A 87 2.00 20.97 35.86
N GLY A 88 0.75 20.54 35.66
CA GLY A 88 0.19 20.19 34.35
C GLY A 88 0.86 18.99 33.67
N ALA A 89 1.69 18.21 34.39
CA ALA A 89 2.47 17.14 33.81
C ALA A 89 1.76 15.79 33.92
N TYR A 90 1.95 14.91 32.93
CA TYR A 90 1.45 13.53 32.99
C TYR A 90 2.18 12.70 34.06
N GLY A 91 3.46 12.98 34.26
CA GLY A 91 4.31 12.28 35.21
C GLY A 91 5.55 11.72 34.53
N ALA A 92 6.65 12.39 34.78
CA ALA A 92 8.01 12.02 34.39
C ALA A 92 8.86 11.87 35.66
N PHE A 93 9.90 11.05 35.57
CA PHE A 93 10.87 10.92 36.64
C PHE A 93 11.92 12.03 36.49
N VAL A 94 11.86 13.03 37.38
CA VAL A 94 12.68 14.25 37.33
C VAL A 94 13.27 14.51 38.72
N ASN A 95 14.58 14.74 38.81
CA ASN A 95 15.27 15.02 40.07
C ASN A 95 14.97 13.96 41.16
N ASP A 96 15.14 12.68 40.81
CA ASP A 96 14.91 11.52 41.70
C ASP A 96 13.49 11.38 42.27
N SER A 97 12.51 12.07 41.69
CA SER A 97 11.11 11.99 42.10
C SER A 97 10.15 12.01 40.91
N TRP A 98 8.98 11.38 41.06
CA TRP A 98 7.91 11.48 40.08
C TRP A 98 7.20 12.83 40.24
N ASN A 99 6.76 13.43 39.12
CA ASN A 99 5.87 14.59 39.10
C ASN A 99 4.49 14.24 38.51
N GLY A 100 3.63 15.24 38.29
CA GLY A 100 2.38 15.07 37.53
C GLY A 100 1.34 14.09 38.09
N LEU A 101 0.50 13.55 37.21
CA LEU A 101 -0.53 12.55 37.58
C LEU A 101 0.07 11.32 38.25
N VAL A 102 1.20 10.81 37.76
CA VAL A 102 1.86 9.61 38.34
C VAL A 102 2.22 9.86 39.81
N ARG A 103 2.76 11.04 40.15
CA ARG A 103 3.04 11.41 41.55
C ARG A 103 1.78 11.47 42.39
N MET A 104 0.69 12.04 41.88
CA MET A 104 -0.58 12.12 42.61
C MET A 104 -1.16 10.73 42.89
N VAL A 105 -1.03 9.77 41.95
CA VAL A 105 -1.42 8.36 42.19
C VAL A 105 -0.56 7.72 43.28
N ILE A 106 0.76 7.91 43.22
CA ILE A 106 1.71 7.37 44.23
C ILE A 106 1.41 7.95 45.62
N ALA A 107 1.17 9.26 45.68
CA ALA A 107 0.85 9.98 46.91
C ALA A 107 -0.57 9.69 47.43
N ARG A 108 -1.39 8.93 46.67
CA ARG A 108 -2.81 8.68 46.95
C ARG A 108 -3.64 9.96 47.10
N GLU A 109 -3.26 11.01 46.37
CA GLU A 109 -4.05 12.25 46.24
C GLU A 109 -5.22 12.07 45.28
N ILE A 110 -5.08 11.11 44.33
CA ILE A 110 -6.13 10.69 43.40
C ILE A 110 -6.27 9.17 43.45
N ASP A 111 -7.48 8.67 43.24
CA ASP A 111 -7.75 7.24 43.19
C ASP A 111 -7.47 6.64 41.81
N ILE A 112 -7.76 7.41 40.74
CA ILE A 112 -7.66 6.99 39.34
C ILE A 112 -7.07 8.15 38.53
N ALA A 113 -6.04 7.90 37.73
CA ALA A 113 -5.63 8.83 36.68
C ALA A 113 -6.31 8.44 35.36
N ALA A 114 -7.25 9.28 34.91
CA ALA A 114 -8.00 9.12 33.67
C ALA A 114 -7.66 10.25 32.69
N ALA A 115 -6.67 9.97 31.84
CA ALA A 115 -6.21 10.84 30.77
C ALA A 115 -5.64 9.98 29.62
N SER A 116 -5.11 10.61 28.56
CA SER A 116 -4.25 9.95 27.57
C SER A 116 -2.88 9.61 28.14
N LEU A 117 -2.84 8.82 29.22
CA LEU A 117 -1.60 8.48 29.92
C LEU A 117 -0.95 7.27 29.24
N SER A 118 0.19 7.49 28.58
CA SER A 118 0.99 6.42 27.97
C SER A 118 1.48 5.41 29.00
N VAL A 119 1.28 4.13 28.71
CA VAL A 119 1.83 3.01 29.48
C VAL A 119 3.33 2.87 29.15
N THR A 120 4.20 3.17 30.10
CA THR A 120 5.65 3.04 29.94
C THR A 120 6.25 2.14 31.01
N TYR A 121 7.39 1.53 30.71
CA TYR A 121 8.09 0.66 31.65
C TYR A 121 8.36 1.35 33.01
N PRO A 122 8.99 2.55 33.07
CA PRO A 122 9.24 3.22 34.35
C PRO A 122 7.96 3.51 35.15
N ARG A 123 6.85 3.87 34.49
CA ARG A 123 5.56 4.13 35.16
C ARG A 123 4.94 2.85 35.71
N SER A 124 5.02 1.74 34.98
CA SER A 124 4.44 0.45 35.40
C SER A 124 5.06 -0.12 36.69
N LEU A 125 6.29 0.31 37.03
CA LEU A 125 6.95 -0.08 38.28
C LEU A 125 6.31 0.56 39.51
N VAL A 126 5.73 1.76 39.37
CA VAL A 126 5.24 2.57 40.49
C VAL A 126 3.73 2.68 40.58
N VAL A 127 3.01 2.46 39.48
CA VAL A 127 1.54 2.43 39.41
C VAL A 127 1.07 1.16 38.69
N ASP A 128 -0.18 0.77 38.92
CA ASP A 128 -0.83 -0.29 38.14
C ASP A 128 -1.69 0.33 37.05
N PHE A 129 -1.60 -0.23 35.84
CA PHE A 129 -2.42 0.18 34.72
C PHE A 129 -3.57 -0.82 34.51
N THR A 130 -4.71 -0.30 34.08
CA THR A 130 -5.72 -1.14 33.45
C THR A 130 -5.21 -1.66 32.10
N PHE A 131 -5.93 -2.58 31.47
CA PHE A 131 -5.76 -2.82 30.04
C PHE A 131 -5.94 -1.50 29.28
N ALA A 132 -5.17 -1.33 28.21
CA ALA A 132 -5.21 -0.10 27.42
C ALA A 132 -6.62 0.11 26.84
N PHE A 133 -7.21 1.28 27.00
CA PHE A 133 -8.51 1.55 26.36
C PHE A 133 -8.33 2.09 24.93
N SER A 134 -7.14 2.61 24.60
CA SER A 134 -6.81 3.16 23.28
C SER A 134 -5.41 2.73 22.85
N GLU A 135 -5.30 2.31 21.59
CA GLU A 135 -4.04 2.18 20.86
C GLU A 135 -3.96 3.37 19.90
N ASP A 136 -3.00 4.27 20.13
CA ASP A 136 -2.78 5.44 19.29
C ASP A 136 -1.29 5.67 19.11
N PRO A 137 -0.71 5.34 17.94
CA PRO A 137 0.73 5.45 17.75
C PRO A 137 1.19 6.91 17.86
N THR A 138 2.38 7.11 18.41
CA THR A 138 3.05 8.42 18.38
C THR A 138 3.53 8.67 16.95
N SER A 139 2.83 9.54 16.24
CA SER A 139 3.13 9.93 14.86
C SER A 139 3.94 11.23 14.81
N ILE A 140 4.51 11.57 13.66
CA ILE A 140 5.37 12.75 13.51
C ILE A 140 4.65 13.81 12.68
N LEU A 141 4.42 14.99 13.26
CA LEU A 141 3.92 16.16 12.56
C LEU A 141 5.07 16.83 11.79
N ILE A 142 4.86 17.03 10.49
CA ILE A 142 5.85 17.61 9.57
C ILE A 142 5.22 18.74 8.76
N PRO A 143 6.04 19.66 8.21
CA PRO A 143 5.53 20.64 7.24
C PRO A 143 4.95 19.95 6.00
N TYR A 144 3.93 20.56 5.41
CA TYR A 144 3.21 20.00 4.27
C TYR A 144 4.16 19.71 3.10
N PRO A 145 4.03 18.55 2.41
CA PRO A 145 4.90 18.15 1.32
C PRO A 145 4.97 19.21 0.21
N ARG A 146 6.17 19.43 -0.32
CA ARG A 146 6.37 20.34 -1.45
C ARG A 146 6.28 19.56 -2.75
N LEU A 147 5.90 20.25 -3.83
CA LEU A 147 6.08 19.68 -5.16
C LEU A 147 7.57 19.46 -5.41
N ASP A 148 7.90 18.32 -6.01
CA ASP A 148 9.25 18.03 -6.46
C ASP A 148 9.79 19.16 -7.36
N SER A 149 11.09 19.41 -7.28
CA SER A 149 11.75 20.45 -8.06
C SER A 149 11.57 20.21 -9.55
N THR A 150 11.21 21.28 -10.27
CA THR A 150 10.91 21.26 -11.70
C THR A 150 12.15 21.07 -12.57
N ILE A 151 13.35 21.22 -11.99
CA ILE A 151 14.66 20.95 -12.62
C ILE A 151 14.87 19.47 -12.86
N SER A 152 14.45 18.62 -11.93
CA SER A 152 14.57 17.17 -12.07
C SER A 152 13.63 16.59 -13.13
N GLY A 153 12.53 17.29 -13.44
CA GLY A 153 11.47 16.81 -14.35
C GLY A 153 11.89 16.63 -15.81
N ILE A 154 12.94 17.32 -16.28
CA ILE A 154 13.44 17.23 -17.66
C ILE A 154 14.37 16.02 -17.84
N ILE A 155 15.15 15.65 -16.82
CA ILE A 155 16.16 14.57 -16.93
C ILE A 155 15.57 13.22 -16.52
N LYS A 156 14.67 13.20 -15.53
CA LYS A 156 14.01 11.99 -15.01
C LYS A 156 13.28 11.09 -16.02
N PRO A 157 12.80 11.55 -17.19
CA PRO A 157 12.13 10.66 -18.15
C PRO A 157 12.99 9.48 -18.59
N PHE A 158 14.32 9.63 -18.60
CA PHE A 158 15.26 8.54 -18.87
C PHE A 158 16.24 8.35 -17.72
N GLN A 159 16.61 7.10 -17.46
CA GLN A 159 17.69 6.79 -16.53
C GLN A 159 19.03 7.25 -17.12
N TYR A 160 20.04 7.48 -16.28
CA TYR A 160 21.32 8.03 -16.72
C TYR A 160 22.04 7.07 -17.70
N GLU A 161 21.82 5.77 -17.58
CA GLU A 161 22.34 4.74 -18.48
C GLU A 161 21.84 4.93 -19.92
N VAL A 162 20.57 5.32 -20.10
CA VAL A 162 19.98 5.57 -21.42
C VAL A 162 20.57 6.83 -22.04
N TRP A 163 20.73 7.89 -21.24
CA TRP A 163 21.39 9.12 -21.68
C TRP A 163 22.82 8.85 -22.15
N ILE A 164 23.59 8.06 -21.39
CA ILE A 164 24.93 7.62 -21.77
C ILE A 164 24.89 6.81 -23.07
N GLY A 165 23.93 5.90 -23.22
CA GLY A 165 23.75 5.10 -24.43
C GLY A 165 23.48 5.93 -25.68
N ILE A 166 22.63 6.97 -25.59
CA ILE A 166 22.35 7.89 -26.70
C ILE A 166 23.64 8.61 -27.12
N VAL A 167 24.39 9.16 -26.18
CA VAL A 167 25.65 9.86 -26.46
C VAL A 167 26.68 8.91 -27.09
N LEU A 168 26.83 7.70 -26.56
CA LEU A 168 27.78 6.71 -27.05
C LEU A 168 27.41 6.22 -28.47
N SER A 169 26.12 6.02 -28.75
CA SER A 169 25.64 5.66 -30.10
C SER A 169 25.89 6.75 -31.13
N LEU A 170 25.68 8.02 -30.76
CA LEU A 170 26.02 9.19 -31.59
C LEU A 170 27.51 9.24 -31.93
N LEU A 171 28.39 8.95 -30.96
CA LEU A 171 29.84 8.93 -31.15
C LEU A 171 30.28 7.79 -32.08
N ILE A 172 29.75 6.58 -31.89
CA ILE A 172 30.06 5.43 -32.75
C ILE A 172 29.59 5.68 -34.19
N LEU A 173 28.37 6.19 -34.38
CA LEU A 173 27.85 6.50 -35.71
C LEU A 173 28.65 7.63 -36.38
N ALA A 174 29.10 8.62 -35.62
CA ALA A 174 29.99 9.66 -36.15
C ALA A 174 31.34 9.09 -36.61
N LEU A 175 31.90 8.10 -35.89
CA LEU A 175 33.11 7.38 -36.28
C LEU A 175 32.92 6.60 -37.59
N ILE A 176 31.81 5.87 -37.70
CA ILE A 176 31.48 5.09 -38.90
C ILE A 176 31.28 6.00 -40.10
N LEU A 177 30.49 7.07 -39.98
CA LEU A 177 30.29 8.05 -41.05
C LEU A 177 31.59 8.75 -41.44
N GLY A 178 32.45 9.06 -40.46
CA GLY A 178 33.77 9.64 -40.70
C GLY A 178 34.79 8.68 -41.32
N TRP A 179 34.59 7.37 -41.18
CA TRP A 179 35.39 6.36 -41.87
C TRP A 179 34.91 6.22 -43.33
N ILE A 180 33.60 6.07 -43.54
CA ILE A 180 33.00 5.97 -44.88
C ILE A 180 33.31 7.22 -45.71
N SER A 181 33.19 8.42 -45.13
CA SER A 181 33.47 9.68 -45.82
C SER A 181 34.95 9.81 -46.24
N ARG A 182 35.88 9.21 -45.48
CA ARG A 182 37.31 9.16 -45.86
C ARG A 182 37.57 8.15 -46.99
N VAL A 183 36.94 6.98 -46.93
CA VAL A 183 37.04 5.95 -47.98
C VAL A 183 36.45 6.47 -49.29
N GLU A 184 35.29 7.11 -49.24
CA GLU A 184 34.64 7.70 -50.42
C GLU A 184 35.47 8.82 -51.05
N ARG A 185 36.10 9.68 -50.24
CA ARG A 185 37.05 10.68 -50.74
C ARG A 185 38.25 10.06 -51.44
N SER A 186 38.70 8.90 -50.97
CA SER A 186 39.82 8.17 -51.57
C SER A 186 39.45 7.56 -52.93
N ILE A 187 38.20 7.10 -53.11
CA ILE A 187 37.73 6.43 -54.33
C ILE A 187 37.23 7.45 -55.38
N HIS A 188 36.47 8.47 -54.96
CA HIS A 188 35.78 9.43 -55.83
C HIS A 188 36.36 10.84 -55.67
N ARG A 189 37.66 10.97 -55.95
CA ARG A 189 38.47 12.17 -55.65
C ARG A 189 37.97 13.47 -56.32
N GLN A 190 37.24 13.38 -57.44
CA GLN A 190 36.75 14.53 -58.22
C GLN A 190 35.27 14.88 -58.01
N SER A 191 34.46 14.01 -57.40
CA SER A 191 33.00 14.20 -57.24
C SER A 191 32.52 14.29 -55.78
N PHE A 192 33.44 14.24 -54.80
CA PHE A 192 33.11 14.26 -53.38
C PHE A 192 33.01 15.69 -52.80
N GLN A 193 31.81 16.13 -52.42
CA GLN A 193 31.51 17.46 -51.84
C GLN A 193 31.26 17.45 -50.32
N GLY A 194 31.62 16.38 -49.60
CA GLY A 194 31.33 16.22 -48.16
C GLY A 194 32.44 16.68 -47.20
N GLU A 195 32.07 17.02 -45.95
CA GLU A 195 33.03 17.18 -44.85
C GLU A 195 33.50 15.81 -44.32
N THR A 196 34.78 15.70 -43.93
CA THR A 196 35.38 14.44 -43.41
C THR A 196 35.78 14.51 -41.93
N ARG A 197 35.44 15.60 -41.25
CA ARG A 197 35.79 15.77 -39.83
C ARG A 197 34.79 15.00 -38.97
N LEU A 198 35.29 14.21 -38.02
CA LEU A 198 34.47 13.44 -37.10
C LEU A 198 33.50 14.30 -36.29
N ILE A 199 33.98 15.47 -35.84
CA ILE A 199 33.17 16.42 -35.08
C ILE A 199 31.99 16.95 -35.91
N SER A 200 32.18 17.14 -37.22
CA SER A 200 31.11 17.58 -38.12
C SER A 200 30.03 16.51 -38.28
N HIS A 201 30.42 15.24 -38.38
CA HIS A 201 29.47 14.13 -38.43
C HIS A 201 28.73 13.93 -37.12
N PHE A 202 29.39 14.12 -35.98
CA PHE A 202 28.74 14.09 -34.66
C PHE A 202 27.69 15.21 -34.52
N TRP A 203 28.05 16.45 -34.84
CA TRP A 203 27.11 17.59 -34.81
C TRP A 203 26.00 17.46 -35.84
N PHE A 204 26.26 16.84 -36.99
CA PHE A 204 25.22 16.48 -37.95
C PHE A 204 24.23 15.48 -37.36
N LEU A 205 24.69 14.35 -36.81
CA LEU A 205 23.81 13.35 -36.21
C LEU A 205 23.02 13.89 -35.01
N PHE A 206 23.63 14.79 -34.23
CA PHE A 206 22.94 15.51 -33.16
C PHE A 206 21.85 16.46 -33.69
N ARG A 207 22.13 17.22 -34.77
CA ARG A 207 21.13 18.08 -35.43
C ARG A 207 19.96 17.31 -36.01
N VAL A 208 20.20 16.12 -36.56
CA VAL A 208 19.15 15.22 -37.08
C VAL A 208 18.19 14.76 -35.97
N VAL A 209 18.66 14.61 -34.73
CA VAL A 209 17.79 14.31 -33.57
C VAL A 209 16.88 15.50 -33.22
N ALA A 210 17.36 16.73 -33.41
CA ALA A 210 16.62 17.95 -33.08
C ALA A 210 15.71 18.44 -34.23
N ASN A 211 16.10 18.19 -35.49
CA ASN A 211 15.36 18.60 -36.69
C ASN A 211 15.56 17.57 -37.83
N PRO A 212 14.54 16.75 -38.14
CA PRO A 212 14.63 15.70 -39.16
C PRO A 212 14.79 16.19 -40.62
N ASN A 213 14.65 17.49 -40.88
CA ASN A 213 14.64 18.05 -42.23
C ASN A 213 16.02 18.47 -42.76
N ASP A 214 17.11 18.19 -42.03
CA ASP A 214 18.47 18.57 -42.42
C ASP A 214 19.05 17.55 -43.42
N VAL A 215 19.28 17.98 -44.66
CA VAL A 215 19.69 17.10 -45.78
C VAL A 215 21.14 17.38 -46.17
N ILE A 216 22.02 16.39 -46.01
CA ILE A 216 23.35 16.40 -46.62
C ILE A 216 23.37 15.44 -47.81
N THR A 217 23.96 15.88 -48.92
CA THR A 217 24.11 15.10 -50.15
C THR A 217 25.16 14.00 -49.98
N PHE A 218 24.65 12.79 -49.75
CA PHE A 218 25.45 11.61 -49.45
C PHE A 218 25.18 10.47 -50.45
N THR A 219 26.08 9.49 -50.51
CA THR A 219 25.96 8.24 -51.29
C THR A 219 24.86 7.32 -50.73
N LEU A 220 24.49 6.25 -51.46
CA LEU A 220 23.46 5.31 -51.01
C LEU A 220 23.77 4.71 -49.61
N ALA A 221 25.03 4.36 -49.35
CA ALA A 221 25.45 3.72 -48.10
C ALA A 221 25.30 4.64 -46.88
N THR A 222 25.71 5.90 -47.02
CA THR A 222 25.59 6.92 -45.97
C THR A 222 24.13 7.34 -45.74
N ARG A 223 23.30 7.38 -46.79
CA ARG A 223 21.84 7.59 -46.65
C ARG A 223 21.13 6.50 -45.87
N LEU A 224 21.51 5.23 -46.07
CA LEU A 224 20.91 4.12 -45.33
C LEU A 224 21.23 4.19 -43.83
N ILE A 225 22.47 4.56 -43.47
CA ILE A 225 22.89 4.73 -42.07
C ILE A 225 22.16 5.92 -41.42
N VAL A 226 22.05 7.04 -42.13
CA VAL A 226 21.31 8.22 -41.63
C VAL A 226 19.82 7.92 -41.52
N ALA A 227 19.21 7.21 -42.48
CA ALA A 227 17.81 6.80 -42.40
C ALA A 227 17.55 5.86 -41.21
N ALA A 228 18.45 4.91 -40.95
CA ALA A 228 18.37 4.06 -39.76
C ALA A 228 18.49 4.90 -38.47
N TRP A 229 19.39 5.89 -38.42
CA TRP A 229 19.50 6.80 -37.30
C TRP A 229 18.25 7.67 -37.11
N CYS A 230 17.63 8.15 -38.20
CA CYS A 230 16.38 8.92 -38.13
C CYS A 230 15.24 8.09 -37.50
N LEU A 231 15.12 6.81 -37.84
CA LEU A 231 14.13 5.92 -37.22
C LEU A 231 14.36 5.77 -35.72
N VAL A 232 15.62 5.60 -35.30
CA VAL A 232 16.01 5.51 -33.89
C VAL A 232 15.74 6.84 -33.15
N ALA A 233 16.07 7.98 -33.78
CA ALA A 233 15.86 9.31 -33.23
C ALA A 233 14.36 9.60 -33.01
N VAL A 234 13.50 9.22 -33.94
CA VAL A 234 12.03 9.34 -33.80
C VAL A 234 11.53 8.56 -32.59
N VAL A 235 12.04 7.35 -32.36
CA VAL A 235 11.67 6.54 -31.19
C VAL A 235 12.11 7.22 -29.89
N PHE A 236 13.34 7.76 -29.82
CA PHE A 236 13.82 8.46 -28.63
C PHE A 236 13.02 9.74 -28.34
N VAL A 237 12.75 10.58 -29.35
CA VAL A 237 11.98 11.82 -29.19
C VAL A 237 10.54 11.52 -28.76
N ASN A 238 9.88 10.54 -29.37
CA ASN A 238 8.52 10.16 -29.01
C ASN A 238 8.43 9.52 -27.62
N SER A 239 9.41 8.70 -27.25
CA SER A 239 9.46 8.09 -25.91
C SER A 239 9.71 9.14 -24.82
N TYR A 240 10.64 10.06 -25.07
CA TYR A 240 10.95 11.17 -24.16
C TYR A 240 9.74 12.08 -23.95
N THR A 241 9.09 12.51 -25.03
CA THR A 241 7.89 13.38 -24.98
C THR A 241 6.71 12.67 -24.29
N SER A 242 6.52 11.38 -24.52
CA SER A 242 5.47 10.59 -23.85
C SER A 242 5.68 10.47 -22.34
N ILE A 243 6.90 10.17 -21.89
CA ILE A 243 7.20 10.05 -20.45
C ILE A 243 7.18 11.42 -19.76
N LEU A 244 7.70 12.46 -20.44
CA LEU A 244 7.67 13.83 -19.93
C LEU A 244 6.23 14.34 -19.77
N THR A 245 5.36 14.10 -20.76
CA THR A 245 3.94 14.48 -20.66
C THR A 245 3.24 13.76 -19.52
N SER A 246 3.49 12.45 -19.34
CA SER A 246 2.98 11.69 -18.18
C SER A 246 3.46 12.28 -16.85
N TYR A 247 4.73 12.67 -16.76
CA TYR A 247 5.31 13.30 -15.56
C TYR A 247 4.69 14.66 -15.25
N LEU A 248 4.48 15.49 -16.28
CA LEU A 248 3.85 16.81 -16.15
C LEU A 248 2.35 16.73 -15.79
N MET A 249 1.67 15.65 -16.19
CA MET A 249 0.26 15.41 -15.85
C MET A 249 0.05 14.95 -14.40
N ALA A 250 1.07 14.39 -13.74
CA ALA A 250 0.97 13.88 -12.36
C ALA A 250 2.18 14.29 -11.49
N PRO A 251 2.26 15.57 -11.07
CA PRO A 251 3.36 16.04 -10.22
C PRO A 251 3.36 15.31 -8.87
N LYS A 252 4.53 14.82 -8.46
CA LYS A 252 4.72 14.11 -7.21
C LYS A 252 5.02 15.09 -6.07
N PHE A 253 4.32 14.92 -4.96
CA PHE A 253 4.64 15.58 -3.69
C PHE A 253 5.74 14.78 -2.99
N VAL A 254 6.84 15.46 -2.62
CA VAL A 254 7.93 14.85 -1.84
C VAL A 254 7.80 15.36 -0.41
N PRO A 255 7.41 14.51 0.56
CA PRO A 255 7.44 14.89 1.97
C PRO A 255 8.88 15.12 2.43
N ALA A 256 9.06 16.04 3.39
CA ALA A 256 10.38 16.34 3.94
C ALA A 256 11.00 15.12 4.64
N ILE A 257 10.18 14.32 5.32
CA ILE A 257 10.57 13.10 6.05
C ILE A 257 9.51 12.04 5.80
N THR A 258 9.95 10.79 5.66
CA THR A 258 9.03 9.63 5.53
C THR A 258 9.21 8.61 6.63
N THR A 259 10.45 8.43 7.10
CA THR A 259 10.84 7.39 8.07
C THR A 259 11.57 7.99 9.25
N VAL A 260 11.53 7.33 10.40
CA VAL A 260 12.27 7.74 11.61
C VAL A 260 13.77 7.80 11.34
N LYS A 261 14.30 6.86 10.55
CA LYS A 261 15.70 6.86 10.13
C LYS A 261 16.05 8.11 9.31
N SER A 262 15.19 8.48 8.34
CA SER A 262 15.40 9.69 7.55
C SER A 262 15.36 10.96 8.40
N LEU A 263 14.55 11.00 9.47
CA LEU A 263 14.54 12.11 10.42
C LEU A 263 15.85 12.16 11.23
N ALA A 264 16.31 11.03 11.76
CA ALA A 264 17.54 10.97 12.56
C ALA A 264 18.81 11.28 11.76
N GLU A 265 18.82 11.02 10.45
CA GLU A 265 19.94 11.31 9.55
C GLU A 265 19.84 12.71 8.89
N SER A 266 18.66 13.34 8.95
CA SER A 266 18.42 14.64 8.32
C SER A 266 19.17 15.76 9.03
N ARG A 267 19.72 16.69 8.25
CA ARG A 267 20.27 17.97 8.74
C ARG A 267 19.29 19.13 8.56
N ASP A 268 18.24 18.94 7.76
CA ASP A 268 17.32 20.01 7.34
C ASP A 268 16.10 20.12 8.25
N VAL A 269 15.78 19.05 8.98
CA VAL A 269 14.62 19.00 9.87
C VAL A 269 15.06 18.40 11.20
N VAL A 270 14.85 19.17 12.27
CA VAL A 270 15.21 18.80 13.64
C VAL A 270 13.95 18.42 14.42
N VAL A 271 14.06 17.42 15.28
CA VAL A 271 12.95 16.99 16.16
C VAL A 271 12.77 17.97 17.33
N THR A 272 11.52 18.22 17.72
CA THR A 272 11.16 19.02 18.90
C THR A 272 10.10 18.28 19.69
N VAL A 273 10.19 18.25 21.02
CA VAL A 273 9.32 17.45 21.89
C VAL A 273 8.78 18.28 23.04
N LEU A 274 7.66 17.86 23.63
CA LEU A 274 7.10 18.50 24.82
C LEU A 274 7.80 17.97 26.09
N LYS A 275 8.13 18.86 27.02
CA LYS A 275 8.75 18.52 28.31
C LYS A 275 7.83 17.66 29.18
N HIS A 276 8.44 16.80 29.99
CA HIS A 276 7.80 15.94 30.98
C HIS A 276 6.77 14.97 30.37
N THR A 277 7.01 14.54 29.13
CA THR A 277 6.18 13.57 28.41
C THR A 277 6.87 12.21 28.27
N SER A 278 6.08 11.17 27.99
CA SER A 278 6.57 9.83 27.67
C SER A 278 7.53 9.86 26.46
N VAL A 279 7.22 10.67 25.44
CA VAL A 279 8.05 10.81 24.23
C VAL A 279 9.44 11.34 24.57
N GLU A 280 9.54 12.36 25.43
CA GLU A 280 10.83 12.89 25.89
C GLU A 280 11.62 11.83 26.68
N SER A 281 10.99 11.18 27.66
CA SER A 281 11.65 10.14 28.47
C SER A 281 12.18 8.98 27.61
N ILE A 282 11.37 8.48 26.68
CA ILE A 282 11.75 7.38 25.78
C ILE A 282 12.94 7.76 24.90
N LEU A 283 12.96 8.99 24.36
CA LEU A 283 14.07 9.44 23.52
C LEU A 283 15.38 9.58 24.31
N PHE A 284 15.31 9.98 25.60
CA PHE A 284 16.50 10.08 26.46
C PHE A 284 16.99 8.74 26.99
N GLU A 285 16.09 7.78 27.22
CA GLU A 285 16.44 6.43 27.66
C GLU A 285 16.92 5.53 26.50
N ALA A 286 16.67 5.92 25.24
CA ALA A 286 17.04 5.13 24.08
C ALA A 286 18.57 4.95 23.97
N THR A 287 19.03 3.70 24.03
CA THR A 287 20.47 3.35 24.04
C THR A 287 21.08 3.11 22.66
N SER A 288 20.27 2.76 21.66
CA SER A 288 20.75 2.49 20.29
C SER A 288 19.72 2.84 19.21
N GLY A 289 20.16 2.88 17.94
CA GLY A 289 19.30 3.12 16.79
C GLY A 289 18.96 4.58 16.51
N SER A 290 17.90 4.81 15.73
CA SER A 290 17.48 6.15 15.31
C SER A 290 16.94 7.00 16.47
N LEU A 291 16.26 6.38 17.45
CA LEU A 291 15.71 7.07 18.62
C LEU A 291 16.82 7.61 19.53
N ALA A 292 17.88 6.83 19.78
CA ALA A 292 19.05 7.28 20.55
C ALA A 292 19.75 8.48 19.90
N LYS A 293 19.84 8.50 18.56
CA LYS A 293 20.37 9.66 17.82
C LYS A 293 19.48 10.89 17.99
N LEU A 294 18.16 10.74 17.95
CA LEU A 294 17.21 11.84 18.17
C LEU A 294 17.27 12.35 19.61
N GLY A 295 17.39 11.46 20.60
CA GLY A 295 17.62 11.81 22.00
C GLY A 295 18.92 12.61 22.20
N ALA A 296 20.02 12.15 21.60
CA ALA A 296 21.30 12.87 21.65
C ALA A 296 21.22 14.26 20.99
N GLN A 297 20.47 14.41 19.88
CA GLN A 297 20.22 15.71 19.24
C GLN A 297 19.41 16.65 20.15
N LEU A 298 18.42 16.12 20.88
CA LEU A 298 17.62 16.90 21.83
C LEU A 298 18.44 17.33 23.05
N LEU A 299 19.31 16.46 23.57
CA LEU A 299 20.21 16.80 24.67
C LEU A 299 21.24 17.86 24.28
N ALA A 300 21.73 17.83 23.03
CA ALA A 300 22.63 18.86 22.51
C ALA A 300 21.94 20.22 22.29
N HIS A 301 20.60 20.21 22.09
CA HIS A 301 19.79 21.39 21.75
C HIS A 301 18.54 21.49 22.64
N PRO A 302 18.68 21.89 23.92
CA PRO A 302 17.57 21.95 24.88
C PRO A 302 16.47 22.96 24.48
N GLU A 303 16.75 23.90 23.55
CA GLU A 303 15.76 24.79 22.94
C GLU A 303 14.67 24.04 22.14
N ASN A 304 14.90 22.78 21.79
CA ASN A 304 13.94 21.93 21.11
C ASN A 304 12.97 21.21 22.06
N GLN A 305 13.10 21.41 23.38
CA GLN A 305 12.16 20.92 24.39
C GLN A 305 11.15 22.02 24.73
N LEU A 306 9.92 21.86 24.27
CA LEU A 306 8.85 22.84 24.42
C LEU A 306 8.17 22.72 25.80
N PRO A 307 7.85 23.84 26.47
CA PRO A 307 7.18 23.83 27.77
C PRO A 307 5.66 23.61 27.66
N SER A 308 5.05 24.00 26.54
CA SER A 308 3.62 23.89 26.30
C SER A 308 3.33 23.55 24.85
N LEU A 309 2.09 23.12 24.60
CA LEU A 309 1.60 22.79 23.26
C LEU A 309 1.13 24.02 22.45
N GLU A 310 1.36 25.23 22.96
CA GLU A 310 0.98 26.46 22.26
C GLU A 310 1.98 26.78 21.13
N HIS A 311 1.47 27.24 19.98
CA HIS A 311 2.26 27.65 18.81
C HIS A 311 3.10 26.55 18.13
N VAL A 312 2.90 25.27 18.48
CA VAL A 312 3.61 24.13 17.89
C VAL A 312 3.46 24.10 16.36
N GLU A 313 2.27 24.41 15.85
CA GLU A 313 1.97 24.45 14.42
C GLU A 313 2.87 25.45 13.68
N ASP A 314 3.11 26.61 14.28
CA ASP A 314 3.94 27.66 13.71
C ASP A 314 5.43 27.33 13.82
N ILE A 315 5.84 26.63 14.89
CA ILE A 315 7.22 26.12 15.04
C ILE A 315 7.52 25.08 13.96
N VAL A 316 6.65 24.07 13.80
CA VAL A 316 6.81 23.00 12.79
C VAL A 316 6.83 23.58 11.38
N TYR A 317 5.94 24.52 11.07
CA TYR A 317 5.85 25.10 9.73
C TYR A 317 6.97 26.09 9.42
N ASN A 318 7.21 27.09 10.28
CA ASN A 318 8.16 28.18 10.00
C ASN A 318 9.61 27.75 10.21
N GLN A 319 9.88 26.99 11.29
CA GLN A 319 11.24 26.55 11.63
C GLN A 319 11.59 25.19 11.01
N ARG A 320 10.66 24.59 10.25
CA ARG A 320 10.80 23.25 9.64
C ARG A 320 11.27 22.18 10.64
N LYS A 321 10.62 22.15 11.80
CA LYS A 321 10.87 21.10 12.80
C LYS A 321 9.90 19.94 12.62
N ALA A 322 10.23 18.80 13.21
CA ALA A 322 9.35 17.64 13.31
C ALA A 322 8.86 17.49 14.76
N PHE A 323 7.55 17.36 14.97
CA PHE A 323 6.97 17.25 16.31
C PHE A 323 6.25 15.91 16.48
N PRO A 324 6.80 14.96 17.26
CA PRO A 324 6.16 13.70 17.54
C PRO A 324 5.10 13.85 18.64
N HIS A 325 3.91 13.30 18.39
CA HIS A 325 2.76 13.28 19.31
C HIS A 325 1.76 12.20 18.87
N GLU A 326 0.79 11.85 19.71
CA GLU A 326 -0.22 10.86 19.33
C GLU A 326 -1.03 11.29 18.11
N GLU A 327 -1.26 10.36 17.19
CA GLU A 327 -1.83 10.64 15.87
C GLU A 327 -3.21 11.31 15.93
N THR A 328 -4.03 10.96 16.92
CA THR A 328 -5.35 11.56 17.14
C THR A 328 -5.24 13.05 17.45
N VAL A 329 -4.30 13.44 18.31
CA VAL A 329 -4.06 14.86 18.66
C VAL A 329 -3.57 15.63 17.44
N LEU A 330 -2.66 15.03 16.66
CA LEU A 330 -2.15 15.63 15.42
C LEU A 330 -3.25 15.88 14.39
N LYS A 331 -4.19 14.94 14.22
CA LYS A 331 -5.34 15.09 13.31
C LYS A 331 -6.23 16.28 13.70
N VAL A 332 -6.54 16.42 14.98
CA VAL A 332 -7.33 17.55 15.51
C VAL A 332 -6.59 18.87 15.30
N ARG A 333 -5.27 18.90 15.55
CA ARG A 333 -4.44 20.09 15.33
C ARG A 333 -4.38 20.53 13.87
N ILE A 334 -4.15 19.60 12.95
CA ILE A 334 -4.15 19.89 11.50
C ILE A 334 -5.53 20.45 11.08
N HIS A 335 -6.62 19.90 11.61
CA HIS A 335 -7.96 20.40 11.35
C HIS A 335 -8.16 21.84 11.87
N ASN A 336 -7.78 22.10 13.12
CA ASN A 336 -7.91 23.42 13.74
C ASN A 336 -7.02 24.46 13.06
N ASP A 337 -5.79 24.10 12.68
CA ASP A 337 -4.89 24.95 11.90
C ASP A 337 -5.50 25.31 10.55
N PHE A 338 -6.06 24.32 9.85
CA PHE A 338 -6.75 24.56 8.59
C PHE A 338 -7.98 25.47 8.76
N LYS A 339 -8.75 25.29 9.84
CA LYS A 339 -9.91 26.14 10.14
C LYS A 339 -9.49 27.61 10.33
N LYS A 340 -8.35 27.84 11.01
CA LYS A 340 -7.75 29.16 11.29
C LYS A 340 -7.10 29.80 10.05
N THR A 341 -6.27 29.06 9.32
CA THR A 341 -5.40 29.61 8.26
C THR A 341 -5.95 29.44 6.84
N LYS A 342 -6.91 28.53 6.66
CA LYS A 342 -7.46 28.11 5.36
C LYS A 342 -6.42 27.54 4.38
N LYS A 343 -5.23 27.12 4.86
CA LYS A 343 -4.14 26.55 4.06
C LYS A 343 -3.66 25.21 4.66
N CYS A 344 -3.26 24.26 3.82
CA CYS A 344 -2.63 23.03 4.28
C CYS A 344 -1.14 23.28 4.55
N ARG A 345 -0.79 23.60 5.81
CA ARG A 345 0.59 23.89 6.23
C ARG A 345 1.31 22.68 6.80
N LEU A 346 0.57 21.71 7.33
CA LEU A 346 1.07 20.61 8.12
C LEU A 346 0.55 19.28 7.57
N ALA A 347 1.32 18.22 7.76
CA ALA A 347 0.97 16.85 7.41
C ALA A 347 1.54 15.87 8.45
N ILE A 348 1.00 14.66 8.49
CA ILE A 348 1.55 13.57 9.32
C ILE A 348 2.53 12.75 8.45
N ALA A 349 3.69 12.41 9.00
CA ALA A 349 4.66 11.55 8.36
C ALA A 349 4.07 10.16 8.06
N LYS A 350 4.66 9.45 7.09
CA LYS A 350 4.12 8.16 6.65
C LYS A 350 4.28 7.07 7.72
N GLU A 351 5.42 7.06 8.40
CA GLU A 351 5.74 6.09 9.44
C GLU A 351 5.63 6.75 10.82
N PRO A 352 4.94 6.13 11.80
CA PRO A 352 4.93 6.62 13.18
C PRO A 352 6.31 6.47 13.83
N LEU A 353 6.54 7.20 14.93
CA LEU A 353 7.78 7.13 15.70
C LEU A 353 7.87 5.81 16.49
N PHE A 354 6.79 5.42 17.18
CA PHE A 354 6.62 4.14 17.87
C PHE A 354 5.13 3.92 18.21
N PRO A 355 4.68 2.66 18.41
CA PRO A 355 3.34 2.38 18.92
C PRO A 355 3.19 2.89 20.35
N ASP A 356 2.03 3.46 20.70
CA ASP A 356 1.72 3.94 22.05
C ASP A 356 0.32 3.45 22.47
N GLN A 357 0.15 3.24 23.78
CA GLN A 357 -1.06 2.71 24.40
C GLN A 357 -1.45 3.56 25.61
N HIS A 358 -2.75 3.89 25.71
CA HIS A 358 -3.30 4.66 26.83
C HIS A 358 -4.17 3.79 27.73
N ALA A 359 -3.95 3.91 29.04
CA ALA A 359 -4.66 3.17 30.06
C ALA A 359 -4.95 4.06 31.29
N PHE A 360 -5.88 3.64 32.14
CA PHE A 360 -6.06 4.27 33.44
C PHE A 360 -4.97 3.80 34.39
N ALA A 361 -4.38 4.72 35.15
CA ALA A 361 -3.43 4.37 36.20
C ALA A 361 -4.11 4.43 37.58
N LEU A 362 -3.85 3.40 38.38
CA LEU A 362 -4.31 3.26 39.75
C LEU A 362 -3.10 3.02 40.66
N SER A 363 -3.33 3.18 41.96
CA SER A 363 -2.32 2.86 42.96
C SER A 363 -1.88 1.39 42.84
N LYS A 364 -0.60 1.14 43.13
CA LYS A 364 0.00 -0.20 43.06
C LYS A 364 -0.76 -1.17 43.98
N LEU A 365 -1.03 -2.39 43.49
CA LEU A 365 -1.79 -3.47 44.13
C LEU A 365 -3.27 -3.09 44.42
N SER A 366 -3.85 -2.19 43.65
CA SER A 366 -5.26 -1.84 43.78
C SER A 366 -6.17 -2.96 43.26
N THR A 367 -7.14 -3.38 44.09
CA THR A 367 -8.17 -4.37 43.70
C THR A 367 -9.15 -3.83 42.65
N LEU A 368 -9.19 -2.51 42.44
CA LEU A 368 -10.02 -1.86 41.43
C LEU A 368 -9.51 -2.12 40.01
N THR A 369 -8.21 -2.41 39.86
CA THR A 369 -7.59 -2.68 38.55
C THR A 369 -8.25 -3.88 37.88
N ASP A 370 -8.50 -4.97 38.62
CA ASP A 370 -9.13 -6.18 38.10
C ASP A 370 -10.59 -5.94 37.68
N VAL A 371 -11.32 -5.13 38.45
CA VAL A 371 -12.70 -4.76 38.15
C VAL A 371 -12.77 -3.95 36.85
N PHE A 372 -11.99 -2.87 36.75
CA PHE A 372 -11.97 -2.03 35.56
C PHE A 372 -11.36 -2.74 34.34
N ASN A 373 -10.47 -3.71 34.53
CA ASN A 373 -9.96 -4.54 33.44
C ASN A 373 -11.07 -5.31 32.74
N TYR A 374 -12.00 -5.90 33.51
CA TYR A 374 -13.17 -6.58 32.93
C TYR A 374 -14.04 -5.62 32.11
N ASP A 375 -14.26 -4.42 32.63
CA ASP A 375 -15.06 -3.38 31.98
C ASP A 375 -14.42 -2.86 30.69
N VAL A 376 -13.12 -2.60 30.72
CA VAL A 376 -12.38 -2.12 29.56
C VAL A 376 -12.39 -3.17 28.44
N VAL A 377 -12.21 -4.45 28.76
CA VAL A 377 -12.33 -5.54 27.78
C VAL A 377 -13.74 -5.60 27.20
N TRP A 378 -14.76 -5.45 28.03
CA TRP A 378 -16.16 -5.46 27.61
C TRP A 378 -16.48 -4.29 26.66
N LEU A 379 -16.10 -3.07 27.02
CA LEU A 379 -16.27 -1.87 26.20
C LEU A 379 -15.55 -1.99 24.85
N ARG A 380 -14.37 -2.63 24.84
CA ARG A 380 -13.63 -2.91 23.60
C ARG A 380 -14.38 -3.87 22.68
N GLN A 381 -14.93 -4.96 23.23
CA GLN A 381 -15.69 -5.95 22.45
C GLN A 381 -16.97 -5.36 21.83
N LEU A 382 -17.60 -4.42 22.53
CA LEU A 382 -18.75 -3.66 22.01
C LEU A 382 -18.38 -2.62 20.95
N GLY A 383 -17.08 -2.32 20.76
CA GLY A 383 -16.61 -1.29 19.84
C GLY A 383 -16.90 0.15 20.31
N LEU A 384 -17.28 0.35 21.59
CA LEU A 384 -17.66 1.65 22.12
C LEU A 384 -16.51 2.66 22.14
N PHE A 385 -15.28 2.21 22.38
CA PHE A 385 -14.10 3.07 22.31
C PHE A 385 -13.93 3.69 20.91
N ASN A 386 -14.10 2.89 19.86
CA ASN A 386 -14.01 3.39 18.48
C ASN A 386 -15.16 4.34 18.16
N HIS A 387 -16.37 4.04 18.65
CA HIS A 387 -17.53 4.91 18.48
C HIS A 387 -17.29 6.29 19.10
N TRP A 388 -16.96 6.35 20.40
CA TRP A 388 -16.69 7.63 21.07
C TRP A 388 -15.50 8.35 20.44
N ARG A 389 -14.37 7.66 20.19
CA ARG A 389 -13.21 8.26 19.51
C ARG A 389 -13.58 8.89 18.17
N SER A 390 -14.41 8.21 17.36
CA SER A 390 -14.84 8.74 16.06
C SER A 390 -15.77 9.95 16.18
N ALA A 391 -16.59 10.03 17.24
CA ALA A 391 -17.51 11.14 17.47
C ALA A 391 -16.79 12.46 17.80
N PHE A 392 -15.65 12.38 18.52
CA PHE A 392 -14.83 13.55 18.86
C PHE A 392 -13.76 13.88 17.79
N LEU A 393 -13.57 13.03 16.79
CA LEU A 393 -12.67 13.29 15.68
C LEU A 393 -13.35 14.17 14.60
N PRO A 394 -12.64 15.18 14.06
CA PRO A 394 -13.21 15.98 13.00
C PRO A 394 -13.39 15.19 11.70
N GLY A 395 -14.42 15.55 10.93
CA GLY A 395 -14.66 14.97 9.61
C GLY A 395 -13.50 15.14 8.62
N PRO A 396 -13.46 14.34 7.54
CA PRO A 396 -12.36 14.34 6.59
C PRO A 396 -12.20 15.71 5.89
N ASN A 397 -11.01 16.28 5.99
CA ASN A 397 -10.62 17.54 5.36
C ASN A 397 -9.59 17.31 4.24
N ARG A 398 -9.46 18.28 3.32
CA ARG A 398 -8.46 18.24 2.24
C ARG A 398 -7.01 18.07 2.71
N CYS A 399 -6.69 18.46 3.95
CA CYS A 399 -5.34 18.38 4.52
C CYS A 399 -5.13 17.14 5.42
N SER A 400 -6.18 16.40 5.78
CA SER A 400 -6.11 15.23 6.68
C SER A 400 -5.91 13.92 5.92
N VAL A 401 -5.53 13.99 4.65
CA VAL A 401 -5.33 12.84 3.77
C VAL A 401 -3.87 12.37 3.89
N PRO A 402 -3.61 11.06 4.02
CA PRO A 402 -2.25 10.53 4.06
C PRO A 402 -1.43 11.01 2.86
N VAL A 403 -0.14 11.31 3.07
CA VAL A 403 0.75 11.87 2.04
C VAL A 403 0.82 10.97 0.79
N SER A 404 0.66 9.65 0.95
CA SER A 404 0.62 8.66 -0.15
C SER A 404 -0.53 8.86 -1.15
N THR A 405 -1.59 9.55 -0.72
CA THR A 405 -2.83 9.78 -1.48
C THR A 405 -2.91 11.17 -2.11
N LEU A 406 -1.92 12.04 -1.86
CA LEU A 406 -1.85 13.38 -2.46
C LEU A 406 -1.50 13.29 -3.95
N ARG A 407 -2.52 13.18 -4.82
CA ARG A 407 -2.40 13.47 -6.26
C ARG A 407 -3.02 14.83 -6.54
N SER A 408 -2.33 15.67 -7.31
CA SER A 408 -2.93 16.93 -7.78
C SER A 408 -4.00 16.66 -8.83
N ASN A 409 -5.03 17.51 -8.87
CA ASN A 409 -6.01 17.52 -9.95
C ASN A 409 -5.32 17.58 -11.33
N PRO A 410 -5.71 16.72 -12.29
CA PRO A 410 -5.12 16.67 -13.63
C PRO A 410 -5.38 17.94 -14.48
N HIS A 411 -6.26 18.85 -14.01
CA HIS A 411 -6.68 20.04 -14.75
C HIS A 411 -5.94 21.34 -14.39
N LYS A 412 -4.79 21.28 -13.70
CA LYS A 412 -4.03 22.50 -13.33
C LYS A 412 -3.16 22.98 -14.50
N ARG A 413 -3.29 24.26 -14.89
CA ARG A 413 -2.45 24.90 -15.93
C ARG A 413 -0.96 24.89 -15.53
N LEU A 414 -0.05 24.65 -16.48
CA LEU A 414 1.39 24.75 -16.27
C LEU A 414 1.77 26.19 -15.88
N SER A 415 2.53 26.36 -14.80
CA SER A 415 3.09 27.64 -14.37
C SER A 415 4.55 27.82 -14.82
N LEU A 416 5.04 29.06 -14.80
CA LEU A 416 6.44 29.40 -15.12
C LEU A 416 7.45 28.57 -14.31
N ASN A 417 7.09 28.19 -13.08
CA ASN A 417 7.93 27.37 -12.22
C ASN A 417 8.25 26.00 -12.86
N TYR A 418 7.36 25.44 -13.70
CA TYR A 418 7.60 24.17 -14.40
C TYR A 418 8.57 24.31 -15.58
N LEU A 419 8.76 25.51 -16.12
CA LEU A 419 9.62 25.79 -17.27
C LEU A 419 10.96 26.45 -16.90
N SER A 420 11.12 26.88 -15.64
CA SER A 420 12.34 27.56 -15.16
C SER A 420 13.61 26.74 -15.38
N SER A 421 13.50 25.41 -15.35
CA SER A 421 14.59 24.48 -15.59
C SER A 421 15.09 24.44 -17.03
N ALA A 422 14.20 24.62 -18.02
CA ALA A 422 14.59 24.73 -19.42
C ALA A 422 15.41 26.01 -19.66
N PHE A 423 15.01 27.12 -19.03
CA PHE A 423 15.77 28.38 -19.07
C PHE A 423 17.11 28.29 -18.34
N LEU A 424 17.16 27.59 -17.20
CA LEU A 424 18.42 27.31 -16.49
C LEU A 424 19.37 26.43 -17.31
N LEU A 425 18.86 25.38 -17.98
CA LEU A 425 19.66 24.49 -18.82
C LEU A 425 20.27 25.25 -20.01
N TRP A 426 19.50 26.15 -20.62
CA TRP A 426 20.01 27.07 -21.63
C TRP A 426 21.13 27.97 -21.08
N GLY A 427 20.94 28.57 -19.90
CA GLY A 427 21.96 29.39 -19.24
C GLY A 427 23.22 28.61 -18.86
N VAL A 428 23.09 27.38 -18.35
CA VAL A 428 24.20 26.47 -18.07
C VAL A 428 24.92 26.06 -19.35
N GLY A 429 24.21 25.85 -20.46
CA GLY A 429 24.82 25.58 -21.77
C GLY A 429 25.74 26.71 -22.23
N VAL A 430 25.33 27.96 -21.98
CA VAL A 430 26.19 29.15 -22.22
C VAL A 430 27.42 29.12 -21.30
N VAL A 431 27.25 28.82 -20.02
CA VAL A 431 28.35 28.78 -19.03
C VAL A 431 29.31 27.60 -19.27
N ILE A 432 28.81 26.41 -19.64
CA ILE A 432 29.65 25.26 -20.01
C ILE A 432 30.42 25.54 -21.30
N SER A 433 29.83 26.22 -22.28
CA SER A 433 30.57 26.69 -23.46
C SER A 433 31.73 27.61 -23.08
N THR A 434 31.63 28.34 -21.96
CA THR A 434 32.72 29.17 -21.43
C THR A 434 33.71 28.38 -20.55
N LEU A 435 33.27 27.29 -19.90
CA LEU A 435 34.10 26.47 -18.99
C LEU A 435 34.76 25.26 -19.66
N ALA A 436 34.32 24.83 -20.85
CA ALA A 436 34.87 23.71 -21.64
C ALA A 436 36.32 23.90 -22.13
N PHE A 437 37.02 24.92 -21.61
CA PHE A 437 38.43 25.23 -21.86
C PHE A 437 39.39 24.50 -20.91
N ILE A 438 38.92 23.69 -19.95
CA ILE A 438 39.78 23.06 -18.92
C ILE A 438 39.31 21.63 -18.56
N PRO A 439 40.15 20.57 -18.63
CA PRO A 439 39.82 19.25 -18.10
C PRO A 439 40.82 18.70 -17.06
N PRO A 440 40.35 17.92 -16.06
CA PRO A 440 41.16 16.85 -15.45
C PRO A 440 40.39 15.51 -15.25
N TYR A 441 41.14 14.42 -15.07
CA TYR A 441 40.67 13.03 -14.86
C TYR A 441 40.98 12.50 -13.45
N ALA A 442 40.16 11.57 -12.90
CA ALA A 442 40.60 10.28 -12.31
C ALA A 442 39.48 9.38 -11.73
N LEU A 443 39.51 8.09 -12.16
CA LEU A 443 39.37 6.76 -11.49
C LEU A 443 38.17 6.35 -10.58
N ILE A 444 37.75 5.06 -10.69
CA ILE A 444 36.79 4.32 -9.83
C ILE A 444 37.38 2.95 -9.38
N GLN A 445 36.77 2.42 -8.30
CA GLN A 445 37.15 1.44 -7.26
C GLN A 445 36.94 -0.10 -7.49
N HIS A 446 37.34 -0.81 -6.43
CA HIS A 446 37.42 -2.22 -5.98
C HIS A 446 36.23 -3.21 -6.10
N GLN A 447 36.55 -4.52 -5.96
CA GLN A 447 35.81 -5.53 -5.15
C GLN A 447 36.64 -6.83 -4.92
N PRO A 448 36.40 -7.60 -3.82
CA PRO A 448 36.32 -9.08 -3.94
C PRO A 448 35.30 -9.71 -2.92
N PRO A 449 35.19 -11.04 -2.68
CA PRO A 449 33.95 -11.81 -2.89
C PRO A 449 33.47 -12.67 -1.67
N GLU A 450 32.47 -13.51 -1.95
CA GLU A 450 31.64 -14.41 -1.11
C GLU A 450 32.36 -15.55 -0.35
N ASN A 451 31.74 -16.08 0.74
CA ASN A 451 31.12 -17.43 0.79
C ASN A 451 30.59 -17.84 2.19
N ILE A 452 29.55 -18.68 2.19
CA ILE A 452 28.72 -19.18 3.31
C ILE A 452 28.85 -20.71 3.40
N THR A 453 28.71 -21.31 4.59
CA THR A 453 28.23 -22.69 4.78
C THR A 453 27.35 -22.80 6.04
N ILE A 454 26.16 -23.41 5.91
CA ILE A 454 25.09 -23.50 6.91
C ILE A 454 25.05 -24.90 7.55
N SER A 455 24.96 -24.97 8.87
CA SER A 455 24.55 -26.16 9.63
C SER A 455 23.82 -25.77 10.93
N HIS A 456 22.78 -24.94 10.82
CA HIS A 456 22.04 -24.43 11.97
C HIS A 456 20.54 -24.60 11.73
N ILE A 457 19.81 -25.13 12.73
CA ILE A 457 18.34 -25.04 12.73
C ILE A 457 18.03 -23.57 12.98
N GLU A 458 17.54 -22.93 11.93
CA GLU A 458 17.33 -21.50 11.84
C GLU A 458 15.84 -21.23 11.73
N GLY A 459 15.34 -20.30 12.54
CA GLY A 459 13.95 -19.93 12.50
C GLY A 459 13.60 -18.93 13.60
N PHE A 460 12.48 -18.25 13.41
CA PHE A 460 12.03 -17.19 14.29
C PHE A 460 11.82 -17.66 15.74
N VAL A 461 11.09 -18.76 15.93
CA VAL A 461 10.80 -19.32 17.27
C VAL A 461 12.07 -19.89 17.94
N PRO A 462 12.96 -20.61 17.23
CA PRO A 462 14.27 -20.97 17.75
C PRO A 462 15.11 -19.80 18.27
N CYS A 463 15.11 -18.64 17.60
CA CYS A 463 15.84 -17.46 18.10
C CYS A 463 15.32 -16.96 19.44
N ILE A 464 14.00 -17.03 19.67
CA ILE A 464 13.39 -16.63 20.94
C ILE A 464 13.84 -17.59 22.05
N ILE A 465 13.76 -18.91 21.81
CA ILE A 465 14.12 -19.93 22.79
C ILE A 465 15.64 -19.93 23.06
N SER A 466 16.49 -19.78 22.03
CA SER A 466 17.93 -19.73 22.21
C SER A 466 18.38 -18.51 23.00
N TRP A 467 17.76 -17.35 22.75
CA TRP A 467 18.03 -16.13 23.49
C TRP A 467 17.59 -16.24 24.95
N MET A 468 16.43 -16.85 25.20
CA MET A 468 15.97 -17.14 26.57
C MET A 468 16.89 -18.14 27.27
N ALA A 469 17.34 -19.17 26.55
CA ALA A 469 18.27 -20.18 27.06
C ALA A 469 19.61 -19.57 27.46
N GLU A 470 20.15 -18.64 26.67
CA GLU A 470 21.39 -17.92 26.98
C GLU A 470 21.22 -17.00 28.19
N LYS A 471 20.12 -16.25 28.25
CA LYS A 471 19.85 -15.31 29.36
C LYS A 471 19.65 -16.01 30.70
N TYR A 472 18.90 -17.11 30.70
CA TYR A 472 18.52 -17.84 31.92
C TYR A 472 19.36 -19.10 32.16
N ASN A 473 20.31 -19.38 31.28
CA ASN A 473 21.22 -20.52 31.34
C ASN A 473 20.49 -21.87 31.49
N PHE A 474 19.49 -22.12 30.64
CA PHE A 474 18.79 -23.42 30.57
C PHE A 474 19.10 -24.16 29.27
N THR A 475 18.87 -25.47 29.27
CA THR A 475 18.99 -26.33 28.09
C THR A 475 17.61 -26.77 27.60
N TYR A 476 17.46 -27.03 26.31
CA TYR A 476 16.18 -27.38 25.70
C TYR A 476 16.36 -28.43 24.61
N GLU A 477 15.29 -29.19 24.35
CA GLU A 477 15.19 -30.17 23.26
C GLU A 477 13.86 -29.94 22.53
N TYR A 478 13.86 -30.03 21.19
CA TYR A 478 12.64 -29.94 20.39
C TYR A 478 12.02 -31.32 20.19
N ILE A 479 10.74 -31.45 20.51
CA ILE A 479 9.95 -32.66 20.31
C ILE A 479 8.80 -32.32 19.36
N GLU A 480 8.76 -32.99 18.21
CA GLU A 480 7.67 -32.87 17.26
C GLU A 480 6.50 -33.79 17.64
N PRO A 481 5.23 -33.34 17.55
CA PRO A 481 4.09 -34.20 17.81
C PRO A 481 4.02 -35.37 16.80
N PRO A 482 3.79 -36.62 17.24
CA PRO A 482 3.79 -37.79 16.35
C PRO A 482 2.72 -37.77 15.25
N ASP A 483 1.63 -37.04 15.48
CA ASP A 483 0.53 -36.83 14.53
C ASP A 483 0.72 -35.59 13.65
N GLY A 484 1.81 -34.83 13.84
CA GLY A 484 2.10 -33.60 13.10
C GLY A 484 1.09 -32.47 13.32
N ALA A 485 0.14 -32.63 14.25
CA ALA A 485 -0.97 -31.69 14.43
C ALA A 485 -0.63 -30.59 15.44
N TYR A 486 -1.19 -29.40 15.23
CA TYR A 486 -1.05 -28.28 16.16
C TYR A 486 -1.96 -28.42 17.39
N GLY A 487 -3.09 -29.10 17.25
CA GLY A 487 -4.01 -29.44 18.32
C GLY A 487 -5.44 -28.98 18.07
N ALA A 488 -6.30 -29.95 17.79
CA ALA A 488 -7.74 -29.82 17.65
C ALA A 488 -8.44 -30.75 18.65
N PHE A 489 -9.68 -30.42 19.00
CA PHE A 489 -10.51 -31.25 19.85
C PHE A 489 -11.19 -32.33 19.01
N VAL A 490 -10.67 -33.56 19.06
CA VAL A 490 -11.13 -34.68 18.22
C VAL A 490 -11.41 -35.88 19.13
N ASN A 491 -12.56 -36.52 18.96
CA ASN A 491 -12.94 -37.73 19.71
C ASN A 491 -12.86 -37.57 21.24
N GLY A 492 -13.25 -36.40 21.77
CA GLY A 492 -13.29 -36.14 23.21
C GLY A 492 -11.94 -35.79 23.86
N SER A 493 -10.85 -35.69 23.10
CA SER A 493 -9.53 -35.32 23.63
C SER A 493 -8.77 -34.36 22.68
N TRP A 494 -7.79 -33.63 23.20
CA TRP A 494 -6.92 -32.77 22.39
C TRP A 494 -5.78 -33.60 21.79
N ASN A 495 -5.62 -33.53 20.47
CA ASN A 495 -4.49 -34.12 19.74
C ASN A 495 -3.34 -33.09 19.57
N GLY A 496 -2.28 -33.46 18.84
CA GLY A 496 -1.23 -32.53 18.48
C GLY A 496 -0.44 -31.91 19.63
N LEU A 497 0.17 -30.76 19.35
CA LEU A 497 0.97 -29.99 20.30
C LEU A 497 0.17 -29.60 21.56
N VAL A 498 -1.06 -29.09 21.41
CA VAL A 498 -1.93 -28.78 22.57
C VAL A 498 -2.17 -30.02 23.43
N GLY A 499 -2.40 -31.19 22.80
CA GLY A 499 -2.53 -32.44 23.52
C GLY A 499 -1.27 -32.83 24.31
N LEU A 500 -0.08 -32.57 23.77
CA LEU A 500 1.18 -32.83 24.49
C LEU A 500 1.36 -31.92 25.70
N VAL A 501 1.03 -30.63 25.58
CA VAL A 501 1.05 -29.67 26.71
C VAL A 501 0.06 -30.11 27.79
N VAL A 502 -1.18 -30.44 27.42
CA VAL A 502 -2.24 -30.86 28.36
C VAL A 502 -1.86 -32.15 29.09
N ARG A 503 -1.17 -33.07 28.41
CA ARG A 503 -0.69 -34.33 29.00
C ARG A 503 0.63 -34.18 29.80
N GLY A 504 1.21 -32.98 29.84
CA GLY A 504 2.50 -32.72 30.52
C GLY A 504 3.68 -33.44 29.88
N LYS A 505 3.62 -33.72 28.56
CA LYS A 505 4.74 -34.34 27.82
C LYS A 505 5.77 -33.34 27.30
N ILE A 506 5.38 -32.06 27.23
CA ILE A 506 6.25 -30.94 26.88
C ILE A 506 5.97 -29.78 27.84
N ASP A 507 7.00 -29.04 28.20
CA ASP A 507 6.90 -27.91 29.14
C ASP A 507 6.35 -26.65 28.47
N VAL A 508 6.72 -26.43 27.20
CA VAL A 508 6.30 -25.30 26.38
C VAL A 508 6.03 -25.75 24.95
N GLY A 509 4.84 -25.45 24.44
CA GLY A 509 4.50 -25.50 23.02
C GLY A 509 5.12 -24.33 22.28
N ALA A 510 6.42 -24.43 21.98
CA ALA A 510 7.20 -23.40 21.31
C ALA A 510 7.10 -23.51 19.77
N THR A 511 5.95 -23.11 19.21
CA THR A 511 5.74 -22.98 17.76
C THR A 511 4.83 -21.80 17.44
N ALA A 512 4.62 -21.51 16.16
CA ALA A 512 3.62 -20.55 15.65
C ALA A 512 2.19 -21.06 15.91
N LEU A 513 1.79 -21.15 17.17
CA LEU A 513 0.49 -21.67 17.57
C LEU A 513 -0.53 -20.53 17.73
N SER A 514 -1.58 -20.57 16.90
CA SER A 514 -2.69 -19.63 16.97
C SER A 514 -3.43 -19.70 18.31
N VAL A 515 -3.58 -18.54 18.94
CA VAL A 515 -4.31 -18.35 20.19
C VAL A 515 -5.82 -18.37 19.91
N THR A 516 -6.54 -19.35 20.43
CA THR A 516 -8.00 -19.48 20.24
C THR A 516 -8.72 -19.72 21.56
N TYR A 517 -9.98 -19.31 21.65
CA TYR A 517 -10.81 -19.47 22.86
C TYR A 517 -10.95 -20.94 23.31
N PRO A 518 -11.18 -21.93 22.44
CA PRO A 518 -11.24 -23.34 22.87
C PRO A 518 -9.90 -23.84 23.44
N ARG A 519 -8.77 -23.46 22.84
CA ARG A 519 -7.43 -23.87 23.31
C ARG A 519 -7.08 -23.18 24.64
N SER A 520 -7.44 -21.90 24.80
CA SER A 520 -7.14 -21.15 26.03
C SER A 520 -7.90 -21.66 27.27
N LYS A 521 -8.89 -22.55 27.11
CA LYS A 521 -9.52 -23.26 28.24
C LYS A 521 -8.65 -24.37 28.82
N VAL A 522 -7.77 -24.96 28.02
CA VAL A 522 -7.01 -26.17 28.39
C VAL A 522 -5.51 -25.94 28.55
N VAL A 523 -4.98 -24.86 27.96
CA VAL A 523 -3.60 -24.39 28.12
C VAL A 523 -3.60 -22.90 28.45
N ASP A 524 -2.52 -22.40 29.05
CA ASP A 524 -2.27 -20.97 29.19
C ASP A 524 -1.38 -20.51 28.04
N PHE A 525 -1.77 -19.44 27.37
CA PHE A 525 -0.96 -18.84 26.32
C PHE A 525 -0.10 -17.71 26.88
N THR A 526 1.08 -17.53 26.30
CA THR A 526 1.84 -16.30 26.48
C THR A 526 1.16 -15.14 25.76
N PHE A 527 1.62 -13.92 26.01
CA PHE A 527 1.36 -12.82 25.10
C PHE A 527 1.73 -13.20 23.68
N SER A 528 0.91 -12.76 22.73
CA SER A 528 1.17 -12.95 21.30
C SER A 528 2.57 -12.41 21.01
N PHE A 529 3.45 -13.22 20.43
CA PHE A 529 4.78 -12.78 20.02
C PHE A 529 4.77 -12.24 18.58
N SER A 530 3.81 -12.64 17.74
CA SER A 530 3.63 -12.14 16.39
C SER A 530 2.16 -12.14 15.98
N ASP A 531 1.72 -11.05 15.35
CA ASP A 531 0.42 -10.99 14.68
C ASP A 531 0.63 -11.40 13.22
N ASP A 532 0.05 -12.53 12.82
CA ASP A 532 0.20 -13.10 11.48
C ASP A 532 -1.17 -13.56 10.98
N PRO A 533 -1.85 -12.75 10.16
CA PRO A 533 -3.24 -13.04 9.77
C PRO A 533 -3.35 -14.31 8.93
N MET A 534 -4.51 -14.96 9.00
CA MET A 534 -4.87 -16.03 8.08
C MET A 534 -5.23 -15.40 6.74
N SER A 535 -4.54 -15.78 5.68
CA SER A 535 -4.68 -15.25 4.32
C SER A 535 -4.97 -16.37 3.32
N LEU A 536 -5.32 -15.98 2.09
CA LEU A 536 -5.66 -16.91 1.02
C LEU A 536 -4.59 -16.91 -0.07
N LEU A 537 -4.08 -18.09 -0.39
CA LEU A 537 -3.25 -18.36 -1.56
C LEU A 537 -4.16 -18.67 -2.73
N ILE A 538 -4.03 -17.90 -3.80
CA ILE A 538 -4.85 -17.97 -5.00
C ILE A 538 -3.96 -18.11 -6.24
N PRO A 539 -4.51 -18.59 -7.37
CA PRO A 539 -3.79 -18.56 -8.64
C PRO A 539 -3.37 -17.13 -8.99
N PHE A 540 -2.18 -16.99 -9.59
CA PHE A 540 -1.72 -15.70 -10.05
C PHE A 540 -2.70 -15.17 -11.12
N PRO A 541 -3.16 -13.91 -11.01
CA PRO A 541 -4.14 -13.36 -11.92
C PRO A 541 -3.60 -13.28 -13.34
N GLN A 542 -4.44 -13.65 -14.31
CA GLN A 542 -4.11 -13.57 -15.73
C GLN A 542 -4.45 -12.19 -16.28
N LEU A 543 -3.76 -11.79 -17.34
CA LEU A 543 -4.11 -10.56 -18.05
C LEU A 543 -5.48 -10.73 -18.72
N ASP A 544 -6.27 -9.67 -18.66
CA ASP A 544 -7.59 -9.62 -19.25
C ASP A 544 -7.53 -9.93 -20.76
N SER A 545 -8.52 -10.68 -21.28
CA SER A 545 -8.50 -11.14 -22.67
C SER A 545 -8.39 -9.97 -23.65
N THR A 546 -7.36 -9.99 -24.51
CA THR A 546 -6.97 -8.84 -25.32
C THR A 546 -7.89 -8.56 -26.51
N ILE A 547 -8.84 -9.46 -26.75
CA ILE A 547 -9.84 -9.34 -27.82
C ILE A 547 -10.74 -8.10 -27.60
N SER A 548 -11.06 -7.76 -26.34
CA SER A 548 -11.85 -6.56 -25.99
C SER A 548 -11.02 -5.27 -25.93
N GLY A 549 -9.71 -5.31 -26.18
CA GLY A 549 -8.82 -4.15 -26.01
C GLY A 549 -9.13 -2.96 -26.93
N ILE A 550 -9.78 -3.21 -28.08
CA ILE A 550 -10.16 -2.18 -29.06
C ILE A 550 -11.44 -1.46 -28.66
N THR A 551 -12.37 -2.13 -27.97
CA THR A 551 -13.66 -1.55 -27.60
C THR A 551 -13.61 -0.82 -26.26
N LYS A 552 -12.76 -1.27 -25.33
CA LYS A 552 -12.64 -0.70 -23.97
C LYS A 552 -12.27 0.79 -23.86
N PRO A 553 -11.53 1.43 -24.79
CA PRO A 553 -11.21 2.86 -24.67
C PRO A 553 -12.42 3.78 -24.61
N PHE A 554 -13.56 3.37 -25.19
CA PHE A 554 -14.81 4.12 -25.17
C PHE A 554 -15.98 3.23 -24.74
N GLN A 555 -16.89 3.78 -23.94
CA GLN A 555 -18.14 3.08 -23.63
C GLN A 555 -19.01 2.97 -24.88
N TYR A 556 -19.94 2.01 -24.91
CA TYR A 556 -20.78 1.74 -26.09
C TYR A 556 -21.65 2.95 -26.49
N GLU A 557 -22.02 3.79 -25.52
CA GLU A 557 -22.76 5.04 -25.72
C GLU A 557 -21.98 6.03 -26.60
N VAL A 558 -20.65 6.11 -26.43
CA VAL A 558 -19.78 6.99 -27.22
C VAL A 558 -19.67 6.47 -28.65
N TRP A 559 -19.53 5.15 -28.84
CA TRP A 559 -19.50 4.54 -30.17
C TRP A 559 -20.79 4.80 -30.95
N ILE A 560 -21.94 4.67 -30.29
CA ILE A 560 -23.25 5.00 -30.88
C ILE A 560 -23.32 6.49 -31.23
N GLY A 561 -22.82 7.37 -30.35
CA GLY A 561 -22.75 8.81 -30.62
C GLY A 561 -21.90 9.18 -31.84
N ILE A 562 -20.75 8.52 -32.03
CA ILE A 562 -19.89 8.70 -33.21
C ILE A 562 -20.62 8.24 -34.48
N ALA A 563 -21.31 7.09 -34.45
CA ALA A 563 -22.06 6.59 -35.59
C ALA A 563 -23.21 7.55 -36.00
N ILE A 564 -23.98 8.04 -35.03
CA ILE A 564 -25.07 8.99 -35.27
C ILE A 564 -24.55 10.31 -35.83
N SER A 565 -23.46 10.85 -35.27
CA SER A 565 -22.86 12.11 -35.76
C SER A 565 -22.31 12.00 -37.19
N CYS A 566 -21.76 10.83 -37.58
CA CYS A 566 -21.33 10.57 -38.97
C CYS A 566 -22.50 10.61 -39.96
N ILE A 567 -23.64 10.00 -39.59
CA ILE A 567 -24.84 9.99 -40.43
C ILE A 567 -25.40 11.40 -40.58
N ILE A 568 -25.47 12.16 -39.48
CA ILE A 568 -25.95 13.56 -39.50
C ILE A 568 -25.05 14.43 -40.39
N ALA A 569 -23.72 14.33 -40.24
CA ALA A 569 -22.78 15.10 -41.05
C ALA A 569 -22.90 14.75 -42.55
N ALA A 570 -23.08 13.46 -42.89
CA ALA A 570 -23.29 13.02 -44.27
C ALA A 570 -24.57 13.58 -44.89
N ILE A 571 -25.67 13.59 -44.13
CA ILE A 571 -26.95 14.17 -44.58
C ILE A 571 -26.81 15.68 -44.78
N VAL A 572 -26.15 16.39 -43.86
CA VAL A 572 -25.94 17.85 -43.97
C VAL A 572 -25.11 18.20 -45.21
N VAL A 573 -23.98 17.52 -45.42
CA VAL A 573 -23.15 17.72 -46.62
C VAL A 573 -23.93 17.38 -47.89
N TRP A 574 -24.72 16.29 -47.88
CA TRP A 574 -25.58 15.91 -49.00
C TRP A 574 -26.62 16.99 -49.34
N VAL A 575 -27.34 17.53 -48.34
CA VAL A 575 -28.33 18.58 -48.54
C VAL A 575 -27.68 19.84 -49.11
N ILE A 576 -26.53 20.27 -48.57
CA ILE A 576 -25.79 21.42 -49.07
C ILE A 576 -25.36 21.20 -50.53
N SER A 577 -24.79 20.02 -50.84
CA SER A 577 -24.42 19.66 -52.22
C SER A 577 -25.61 19.62 -53.18
N ARG A 578 -26.80 19.22 -52.72
CA ARG A 578 -28.03 19.19 -53.53
C ARG A 578 -28.57 20.60 -53.80
N ILE A 579 -28.59 21.47 -52.79
CA ILE A 579 -29.02 22.87 -52.92
C ILE A 579 -28.06 23.59 -53.89
N GLU A 580 -26.75 23.39 -53.74
CA GLU A 580 -25.75 24.01 -54.60
C GLU A 580 -25.81 23.54 -56.05
N LYS A 581 -26.04 22.23 -56.29
CA LYS A 581 -26.28 21.71 -57.64
C LYS A 581 -27.51 22.32 -58.29
N ASN A 582 -28.53 22.66 -57.50
CA ASN A 582 -29.75 23.28 -58.00
C ASN A 582 -29.55 24.77 -58.32
N ILE A 583 -28.69 25.47 -57.57
CA ILE A 583 -28.36 26.88 -57.78
C ILE A 583 -27.34 27.08 -58.91
N ASN A 584 -26.34 26.20 -59.05
CA ASN A 584 -25.25 26.37 -60.01
C ASN A 584 -24.94 25.08 -60.79
N ARG A 585 -25.70 24.82 -61.86
CA ARG A 585 -25.66 23.58 -62.66
C ARG A 585 -24.29 23.24 -63.28
N GLN A 586 -23.39 24.21 -63.43
CA GLN A 586 -22.06 24.00 -64.04
C GLN A 586 -20.93 23.71 -63.03
N SER A 587 -21.18 23.80 -61.72
CA SER A 587 -20.11 23.79 -60.69
C SER A 587 -19.73 22.39 -60.17
N ILE A 588 -20.59 21.37 -60.30
CA ILE A 588 -20.40 20.08 -59.60
C ILE A 588 -20.31 18.92 -60.61
N ARG A 589 -19.07 18.54 -61.00
CA ARG A 589 -18.76 17.23 -61.62
C ARG A 589 -18.45 16.23 -60.50
N GLY A 590 -19.48 15.63 -59.91
CA GLY A 590 -19.35 14.60 -58.89
C GLY A 590 -20.68 13.96 -58.53
N GLU A 591 -20.65 12.74 -57.99
CA GLU A 591 -21.85 12.03 -57.52
C GLU A 591 -22.46 12.79 -56.33
N THR A 592 -23.75 13.14 -56.43
CA THR A 592 -24.50 13.88 -55.39
C THR A 592 -25.37 12.96 -54.52
N GLY A 593 -24.99 11.68 -54.39
CA GLY A 593 -25.67 10.73 -53.51
C GLY A 593 -25.43 11.08 -52.04
N TRP A 594 -26.10 10.43 -51.09
CA TRP A 594 -25.71 10.58 -49.67
C TRP A 594 -24.55 9.62 -49.31
N PHE A 595 -24.43 8.52 -50.06
CA PHE A 595 -23.46 7.45 -49.83
C PHE A 595 -22.00 7.81 -50.17
N PRO A 596 -21.69 8.46 -51.32
CA PRO A 596 -20.32 8.91 -51.59
C PRO A 596 -19.84 9.98 -50.59
N GLN A 597 -20.76 10.80 -50.09
CA GLN A 597 -20.56 11.88 -49.13
C GLN A 597 -20.31 11.31 -47.73
N PHE A 598 -21.03 10.26 -47.36
CA PHE A 598 -20.77 9.48 -46.15
C PHE A 598 -19.37 8.84 -46.18
N TRP A 599 -19.00 8.17 -47.28
CA TRP A 599 -17.68 7.55 -47.41
C TRP A 599 -16.53 8.58 -47.39
N PHE A 600 -16.76 9.76 -47.99
CA PHE A 600 -15.85 10.90 -47.91
C PHE A 600 -15.62 11.36 -46.46
N LEU A 601 -16.70 11.59 -45.70
CA LEU A 601 -16.61 12.01 -44.30
C LEU A 601 -15.97 10.94 -43.41
N PHE A 602 -16.24 9.66 -43.69
CA PHE A 602 -15.59 8.54 -43.02
C PHE A 602 -14.08 8.52 -43.31
N ARG A 603 -13.65 8.71 -44.56
CA ARG A 603 -12.24 8.78 -44.96
C ARG A 603 -11.50 9.97 -44.33
N SER A 604 -12.17 11.12 -44.18
CA SER A 604 -11.60 12.32 -43.54
C SER A 604 -11.33 12.17 -42.04
N LEU A 605 -12.01 11.24 -41.35
CA LEU A 605 -11.75 10.92 -39.94
C LEU A 605 -10.41 10.17 -39.76
N VAL A 606 -9.99 9.41 -40.77
CA VAL A 606 -8.78 8.57 -40.73
C VAL A 606 -7.59 9.28 -41.36
N ASN A 607 -7.80 10.06 -42.43
CA ASN A 607 -6.74 10.80 -43.11
C ASN A 607 -7.22 12.22 -43.48
N PRO A 608 -6.78 13.27 -42.76
CA PRO A 608 -7.27 14.65 -42.93
C PRO A 608 -6.87 15.34 -44.25
N ASN A 609 -6.05 14.70 -45.10
CA ASN A 609 -5.39 15.37 -46.23
C ASN A 609 -6.15 15.31 -47.56
N ASP A 610 -7.32 14.67 -47.63
CA ASP A 610 -8.14 14.66 -48.85
C ASP A 610 -9.02 15.91 -48.93
N VAL A 611 -8.55 16.91 -49.69
CA VAL A 611 -9.29 18.13 -49.98
C VAL A 611 -10.02 17.99 -51.32
N ILE A 612 -11.35 17.93 -51.29
CA ILE A 612 -12.18 18.08 -52.51
C ILE A 612 -12.67 19.53 -52.60
N HIS A 613 -12.66 20.06 -53.82
CA HIS A 613 -13.13 21.40 -54.14
C HIS A 613 -14.65 21.54 -53.98
N PHE A 614 -15.10 22.23 -52.93
CA PHE A 614 -16.43 22.85 -52.88
C PHE A 614 -16.41 24.22 -52.18
N THR A 615 -17.57 24.88 -52.22
CA THR A 615 -17.96 26.21 -51.74
C THR A 615 -17.54 26.53 -50.29
N PRO A 616 -17.54 27.82 -49.87
CA PRO A 616 -17.20 28.18 -48.49
C PRO A 616 -18.08 27.48 -47.43
N ALA A 617 -19.35 27.18 -47.70
CA ALA A 617 -20.25 26.52 -46.75
C ALA A 617 -19.86 25.06 -46.47
N THR A 618 -19.55 24.28 -47.51
CA THR A 618 -19.09 22.88 -47.38
C THR A 618 -17.71 22.78 -46.73
N ARG A 619 -16.84 23.78 -46.95
CA ARG A 619 -15.52 23.87 -46.27
C ARG A 619 -15.65 24.09 -44.76
N ILE A 620 -16.59 24.92 -44.32
CA ILE A 620 -16.81 25.18 -42.89
C ILE A 620 -17.33 23.90 -42.19
N VAL A 621 -18.28 23.21 -42.81
CA VAL A 621 -18.81 21.93 -42.27
C VAL A 621 -17.71 20.85 -42.24
N SER A 622 -16.91 20.76 -43.29
CA SER A 622 -15.78 19.81 -43.34
C SER A 622 -14.68 20.16 -42.34
N ALA A 623 -14.37 21.45 -42.13
CA ALA A 623 -13.40 21.88 -41.13
C ALA A 623 -13.87 21.60 -39.69
N ALA A 624 -15.17 21.81 -39.41
CA ALA A 624 -15.76 21.44 -38.12
C ALA A 624 -15.74 19.92 -37.88
N TRP A 625 -16.01 19.13 -38.93
CA TRP A 625 -15.91 17.67 -38.91
C TRP A 625 -14.48 17.19 -38.66
N CYS A 626 -13.48 17.78 -39.32
CA CYS A 626 -12.07 17.46 -39.11
C CYS A 626 -11.60 17.79 -37.69
N LEU A 627 -12.01 18.93 -37.11
CA LEU A 627 -11.69 19.27 -35.71
C LEU A 627 -12.28 18.24 -34.74
N MET A 628 -13.53 17.83 -34.97
CA MET A 628 -14.17 16.78 -34.17
C MET A 628 -13.44 15.43 -34.34
N GLY A 629 -13.06 15.06 -35.56
CA GLY A 629 -12.28 13.86 -35.85
C GLY A 629 -10.94 13.82 -35.12
N ILE A 630 -10.20 14.94 -35.11
CA ILE A 630 -8.93 15.07 -34.37
C ILE A 630 -9.14 14.83 -32.88
N VAL A 631 -10.21 15.38 -32.28
CA VAL A 631 -10.52 15.19 -30.85
C VAL A 631 -10.80 13.71 -30.56
N PHE A 632 -11.62 13.03 -31.37
CA PHE A 632 -11.93 11.62 -31.16
C PHE A 632 -10.73 10.70 -31.38
N VAL A 633 -9.95 10.91 -32.44
CA VAL A 633 -8.74 10.13 -32.72
C VAL A 633 -7.71 10.32 -31.60
N ASN A 634 -7.46 11.55 -31.15
CA ASN A 634 -6.53 11.81 -30.05
C ASN A 634 -7.02 11.24 -28.71
N SER A 635 -8.32 11.31 -28.43
CA SER A 635 -8.90 10.74 -27.20
C SER A 635 -8.86 9.22 -27.21
N TYR A 636 -9.16 8.60 -28.35
CA TYR A 636 -9.10 7.15 -28.54
C TYR A 636 -7.67 6.64 -28.44
N THR A 637 -6.73 7.26 -29.15
CA THR A 637 -5.31 6.90 -29.12
C THR A 637 -4.69 7.08 -27.74
N SER A 638 -5.01 8.16 -27.03
CA SER A 638 -4.55 8.39 -25.66
C SER A 638 -5.10 7.34 -24.68
N SER A 639 -6.39 7.02 -24.78
CA SER A 639 -7.04 6.04 -23.91
C SER A 639 -6.58 4.60 -24.21
N LEU A 640 -6.41 4.26 -25.49
CA LEU A 640 -5.83 2.99 -25.92
C LEU A 640 -4.37 2.87 -25.49
N LEU A 641 -3.56 3.93 -25.63
CA LEU A 641 -2.18 3.94 -25.16
C LEU A 641 -2.12 3.75 -23.64
N SER A 642 -2.97 4.43 -22.88
CA SER A 642 -3.08 4.23 -21.42
C SER A 642 -3.42 2.79 -21.06
N TYR A 643 -4.36 2.17 -21.77
CA TYR A 643 -4.74 0.77 -21.59
C TYR A 643 -3.60 -0.21 -21.93
N LEU A 644 -2.90 0.03 -23.04
CA LEU A 644 -1.75 -0.79 -23.47
C LEU A 644 -0.51 -0.62 -22.57
N MET A 645 -0.33 0.57 -21.99
CA MET A 645 0.80 0.89 -21.11
C MET A 645 0.59 0.44 -19.66
N ALA A 646 -0.65 0.23 -19.24
CA ALA A 646 -0.99 -0.20 -17.89
C ALA A 646 -2.03 -1.33 -17.93
N PRO A 647 -1.70 -2.51 -18.50
CA PRO A 647 -2.61 -3.63 -18.45
C PRO A 647 -2.74 -4.07 -16.98
N THR A 648 -3.96 -3.99 -16.46
CA THR A 648 -4.26 -4.32 -15.07
C THR A 648 -4.52 -5.80 -14.93
N PHE A 649 -3.78 -6.47 -14.05
CA PHE A 649 -4.19 -7.77 -13.55
C PHE A 649 -5.49 -7.60 -12.76
N LEU A 650 -6.57 -8.25 -13.19
CA LEU A 650 -7.79 -8.30 -12.38
C LEU A 650 -7.54 -9.34 -11.27
N PRO A 651 -7.66 -8.96 -9.97
CA PRO A 651 -7.48 -9.92 -8.90
C PRO A 651 -8.55 -11.02 -9.04
N VAL A 652 -8.11 -12.28 -8.96
CA VAL A 652 -8.98 -13.44 -9.11
C VAL A 652 -10.06 -13.44 -8.03
N ILE A 653 -9.69 -13.10 -6.79
CA ILE A 653 -10.56 -12.89 -5.62
C ILE A 653 -9.96 -11.72 -4.82
N SER A 654 -10.79 -10.77 -4.38
CA SER A 654 -10.32 -9.64 -3.58
C SER A 654 -10.79 -9.67 -2.13
N THR A 655 -12.02 -10.14 -1.91
CA THR A 655 -12.65 -10.25 -0.58
C THR A 655 -13.13 -11.67 -0.29
N ILE A 656 -13.42 -11.96 0.98
CA ILE A 656 -14.02 -13.23 1.42
C ILE A 656 -15.43 -13.40 0.84
N GLN A 657 -16.15 -12.29 0.63
CA GLN A 657 -17.46 -12.31 0.00
C GLN A 657 -17.35 -12.77 -1.46
N ASP A 658 -16.37 -12.24 -2.19
CA ASP A 658 -16.12 -12.63 -3.59
C ASP A 658 -15.87 -14.15 -3.67
N LEU A 659 -15.07 -14.70 -2.75
CA LEU A 659 -14.82 -16.15 -2.70
C LEU A 659 -16.08 -16.94 -2.36
N ALA A 660 -16.88 -16.48 -1.39
CA ALA A 660 -18.10 -17.16 -0.97
C ALA A 660 -19.22 -17.11 -2.01
N GLU A 661 -19.20 -16.13 -2.92
CA GLU A 661 -20.15 -16.00 -4.04
C GLU A 661 -19.63 -16.63 -5.33
N SER A 662 -18.31 -16.72 -5.51
CA SER A 662 -17.71 -17.32 -6.70
C SER A 662 -18.09 -18.80 -6.85
N HIS A 663 -18.42 -19.20 -8.08
CA HIS A 663 -18.68 -20.62 -8.43
C HIS A 663 -17.45 -21.29 -9.04
N ASP A 664 -16.45 -20.50 -9.44
CA ASP A 664 -15.27 -20.97 -10.17
C ASP A 664 -14.13 -21.42 -9.23
N ILE A 665 -14.13 -21.00 -7.96
CA ILE A 665 -13.00 -21.19 -7.04
C ILE A 665 -13.51 -21.70 -5.69
N HIS A 666 -13.09 -22.91 -5.35
CA HIS A 666 -13.40 -23.53 -4.06
C HIS A 666 -12.25 -23.35 -3.05
N LEU A 667 -12.61 -23.15 -1.78
CA LEU A 667 -11.67 -23.07 -0.67
C LEU A 667 -11.18 -24.48 -0.28
N ILE A 668 -9.87 -24.61 -0.08
CA ILE A 668 -9.21 -25.75 0.51
C ILE A 668 -8.45 -25.33 1.77
N THR A 669 -8.41 -26.20 2.76
CA THR A 669 -7.69 -25.95 4.01
C THR A 669 -7.22 -27.27 4.62
N LEU A 670 -6.29 -27.20 5.57
CA LEU A 670 -5.85 -28.38 6.31
C LEU A 670 -6.86 -28.77 7.38
N LYS A 671 -7.04 -30.09 7.52
CA LYS A 671 -7.83 -30.69 8.58
C LYS A 671 -7.18 -30.49 9.95
N ASN A 672 -8.00 -30.33 11.00
CA ASN A 672 -7.60 -30.13 12.39
C ASN A 672 -6.77 -28.85 12.63
N THR A 673 -7.05 -27.79 11.89
CA THR A 673 -6.41 -26.48 12.04
C THR A 673 -7.34 -25.47 12.71
N VAL A 674 -6.92 -24.21 12.78
CA VAL A 674 -7.84 -23.15 13.24
C VAL A 674 -8.86 -22.84 12.15
N VAL A 675 -8.44 -22.85 10.89
CA VAL A 675 -9.28 -22.44 9.75
C VAL A 675 -10.48 -23.37 9.58
N ASP A 676 -10.30 -24.69 9.58
CA ASP A 676 -11.42 -25.63 9.46
C ASP A 676 -12.35 -25.54 10.69
N SER A 677 -11.80 -25.43 11.91
CA SER A 677 -12.61 -25.30 13.13
C SER A 677 -13.52 -24.06 13.11
N VAL A 678 -12.99 -22.92 12.63
CA VAL A 678 -13.74 -21.65 12.54
C VAL A 678 -14.79 -21.72 11.44
N LEU A 679 -14.43 -22.23 10.25
CA LEU A 679 -15.35 -22.29 9.11
C LEU A 679 -16.48 -23.28 9.33
N LEU A 680 -16.19 -24.46 9.89
CA LEU A 680 -17.21 -25.48 10.14
C LEU A 680 -18.16 -25.07 11.28
N ALA A 681 -17.72 -24.25 12.23
CA ALA A 681 -18.54 -23.72 13.31
C ALA A 681 -19.35 -22.46 12.93
N ALA A 682 -19.03 -21.81 11.81
CA ALA A 682 -19.69 -20.56 11.42
C ALA A 682 -21.14 -20.77 10.99
N THR A 683 -22.06 -19.97 11.56
CA THR A 683 -23.52 -20.09 11.33
C THR A 683 -24.11 -18.96 10.47
N PHE A 684 -23.42 -17.83 10.30
CA PHE A 684 -23.89 -16.69 9.51
C PHE A 684 -22.80 -16.11 8.59
N GLY A 685 -23.22 -15.40 7.53
CA GLY A 685 -22.35 -14.65 6.64
C GLY A 685 -21.56 -15.50 5.63
N SER A 686 -20.51 -14.92 5.07
CA SER A 686 -19.63 -15.54 4.05
C SER A 686 -18.93 -16.79 4.59
N PHE A 687 -18.53 -16.78 5.87
CA PHE A 687 -17.91 -17.93 6.53
C PHE A 687 -18.84 -19.14 6.63
N ALA A 688 -20.13 -18.95 6.90
CA ALA A 688 -21.10 -20.05 6.94
C ALA A 688 -21.30 -20.69 5.56
N LYS A 689 -21.30 -19.88 4.48
CA LYS A 689 -21.34 -20.38 3.10
C LYS A 689 -20.09 -21.21 2.78
N LEU A 690 -18.91 -20.71 3.13
CA LEU A 690 -17.63 -21.43 2.94
C LEU A 690 -17.60 -22.72 3.76
N GLY A 691 -18.05 -22.68 5.02
CA GLY A 691 -18.19 -23.85 5.89
C GLY A 691 -19.18 -24.88 5.37
N ALA A 692 -20.31 -24.45 4.79
CA ALA A 692 -21.25 -25.35 4.13
C ALA A 692 -20.65 -26.01 2.88
N SER A 693 -19.88 -25.25 2.09
CA SER A 693 -19.13 -25.75 0.94
C SER A 693 -18.11 -26.82 1.33
N LEU A 694 -17.35 -26.59 2.42
CA LEU A 694 -16.40 -27.57 2.98
C LEU A 694 -17.10 -28.82 3.54
N ARG A 695 -18.30 -28.68 4.13
CA ARG A 695 -19.12 -29.82 4.58
C ARG A 695 -19.66 -30.65 3.42
N ALA A 696 -20.01 -30.00 2.31
CA ALA A 696 -20.46 -30.67 1.09
C ALA A 696 -19.33 -31.39 0.35
N HIS A 697 -18.10 -30.86 0.43
CA HIS A 697 -16.91 -31.36 -0.26
C HIS A 697 -15.78 -31.67 0.74
N PRO A 698 -15.86 -32.78 1.49
CA PRO A 698 -14.87 -33.13 2.52
C PRO A 698 -13.46 -33.36 1.95
N GLU A 699 -13.32 -33.64 0.65
CA GLU A 699 -12.04 -33.75 -0.06
C GLU A 699 -11.24 -32.43 -0.11
N ASN A 700 -11.89 -31.29 0.15
CA ASN A 700 -11.23 -29.99 0.25
C ASN A 700 -10.55 -29.77 1.62
N LEU A 701 -10.73 -30.69 2.58
CA LEU A 701 -10.00 -30.74 3.84
C LEU A 701 -8.78 -31.65 3.70
N LEU A 702 -7.63 -31.05 3.48
CA LEU A 702 -6.37 -31.76 3.23
C LEU A 702 -5.80 -32.35 4.51
N GLU A 703 -5.31 -33.59 4.45
CA GLU A 703 -4.64 -34.26 5.58
C GLU A 703 -3.15 -33.91 5.67
N LYS A 704 -2.53 -33.61 4.53
CA LYS A 704 -1.11 -33.26 4.40
C LYS A 704 -0.92 -32.01 3.56
N LEU A 705 0.23 -31.39 3.77
CA LEU A 705 0.66 -30.14 3.17
C LEU A 705 1.44 -30.29 1.84
N GLU A 706 1.39 -31.47 1.23
CA GLU A 706 2.11 -31.80 -0.01
C GLU A 706 1.30 -31.39 -1.25
N ASN A 707 1.98 -30.83 -2.26
CA ASN A 707 1.42 -30.44 -3.57
C ASN A 707 0.27 -29.41 -3.54
N VAL A 708 0.16 -28.61 -2.47
CA VAL A 708 -0.88 -27.58 -2.33
C VAL A 708 -0.79 -26.53 -3.44
N GLU A 709 0.43 -26.15 -3.81
CA GLU A 709 0.74 -25.18 -4.86
C GLU A 709 0.15 -25.59 -6.21
N ASP A 710 0.31 -26.88 -6.56
CA ASP A 710 -0.21 -27.44 -7.81
C ASP A 710 -1.74 -27.59 -7.78
N ILE A 711 -2.32 -27.93 -6.63
CA ILE A 711 -3.79 -27.96 -6.47
C ILE A 711 -4.37 -26.55 -6.66
N VAL A 712 -3.78 -25.53 -6.01
CA VAL A 712 -4.21 -24.13 -6.14
C VAL A 712 -4.12 -23.71 -7.61
N PHE A 713 -2.98 -23.94 -8.27
CA PHE A 713 -2.77 -23.47 -9.64
C PHE A 713 -3.61 -24.23 -10.69
N TYR A 714 -3.52 -25.56 -10.74
CA TYR A 714 -4.16 -26.36 -11.79
C TYR A 714 -5.66 -26.55 -11.59
N GLN A 715 -6.10 -26.74 -10.33
CA GLN A 715 -7.52 -26.91 -10.02
C GLN A 715 -8.23 -25.59 -9.72
N ARG A 716 -7.52 -24.46 -9.81
CA ARG A 716 -8.03 -23.10 -9.51
C ARG A 716 -8.77 -23.03 -8.18
N LYS A 717 -8.13 -23.53 -7.10
CA LYS A 717 -8.66 -23.48 -5.74
C LYS A 717 -7.97 -22.39 -4.92
N ALA A 718 -8.56 -21.99 -3.79
CA ALA A 718 -7.96 -21.05 -2.85
C ALA A 718 -7.51 -21.79 -1.58
N PHE A 719 -6.26 -21.63 -1.14
CA PHE A 719 -5.74 -22.28 0.06
C PHE A 719 -5.57 -21.31 1.22
N ALA A 720 -6.11 -21.64 2.39
CA ALA A 720 -5.99 -20.81 3.59
C ALA A 720 -4.84 -21.26 4.50
N CYS A 721 -3.91 -20.34 4.80
CA CYS A 721 -2.83 -20.49 5.78
C CYS A 721 -2.45 -19.12 6.36
N GLN A 722 -1.61 -19.10 7.38
CA GLN A 722 -0.96 -17.88 7.87
C GLN A 722 -0.17 -17.19 6.74
N GLU A 723 -0.13 -15.87 6.75
CA GLU A 723 0.49 -15.10 5.65
C GLU A 723 2.00 -15.39 5.52
N THR A 724 2.71 -15.61 6.62
CA THR A 724 4.13 -16.02 6.58
C THR A 724 4.32 -17.39 5.91
N CYS A 725 3.47 -18.36 6.24
CA CYS A 725 3.40 -19.68 5.59
C CYS A 725 3.19 -19.55 4.08
N LEU A 726 2.27 -18.68 3.66
CA LEU A 726 1.99 -18.45 2.24
C LEU A 726 3.14 -17.76 1.50
N LYS A 727 3.77 -16.77 2.12
CA LYS A 727 4.94 -16.07 1.55
C LYS A 727 6.10 -17.02 1.28
N GLN A 728 6.37 -17.92 2.23
CA GLN A 728 7.40 -18.94 2.09
C GLN A 728 7.06 -19.91 0.96
N ARG A 729 5.84 -20.45 0.93
CA ARG A 729 5.39 -21.37 -0.14
C ARG A 729 5.43 -20.76 -1.53
N MET A 730 4.98 -19.52 -1.67
CA MET A 730 5.08 -18.80 -2.94
C MET A 730 6.54 -18.63 -3.40
N TYR A 731 7.45 -18.43 -2.45
CA TYR A 731 8.88 -18.29 -2.77
C TYR A 731 9.49 -19.63 -3.21
N ASP A 732 9.14 -20.71 -2.53
CA ASP A 732 9.59 -22.07 -2.87
C ASP A 732 9.03 -22.49 -4.24
N ASP A 733 7.75 -22.21 -4.51
CA ASP A 733 7.12 -22.41 -5.82
C ASP A 733 7.84 -21.64 -6.93
N PHE A 734 8.14 -20.36 -6.67
CA PHE A 734 8.84 -19.50 -7.60
C PHE A 734 10.24 -20.03 -7.91
N LYS A 735 10.95 -20.54 -6.91
CA LYS A 735 12.29 -21.13 -7.09
C LYS A 735 12.23 -22.44 -7.87
N ALA A 736 11.26 -23.30 -7.60
CA ALA A 736 11.06 -24.59 -8.27
C ALA A 736 10.66 -24.43 -9.75
N ASN A 737 9.84 -23.40 -10.06
CA ASN A 737 9.23 -23.25 -11.39
C ASN A 737 9.91 -22.17 -12.27
N ASN A 738 11.24 -22.22 -12.37
CA ASN A 738 12.02 -21.34 -13.24
C ASN A 738 11.72 -19.83 -13.04
N ARG A 739 11.45 -19.40 -11.79
CA ARG A 739 11.18 -18.00 -11.44
C ARG A 739 9.94 -17.42 -12.13
N LYS A 740 8.89 -18.21 -12.31
CA LYS A 740 7.57 -17.77 -12.80
C LYS A 740 6.58 -17.63 -11.65
N CYS A 741 5.76 -16.57 -11.67
CA CYS A 741 4.70 -16.36 -10.68
C CYS A 741 3.45 -17.17 -11.06
N ARG A 742 3.24 -18.33 -10.43
CA ARG A 742 2.01 -19.13 -10.59
C ARG A 742 0.96 -18.81 -9.54
N LEU A 743 1.37 -18.29 -8.39
CA LEU A 743 0.56 -18.10 -7.20
C LEU A 743 0.63 -16.66 -6.68
N SER A 744 -0.40 -16.21 -5.97
CA SER A 744 -0.49 -14.90 -5.34
C SER A 744 -1.28 -14.97 -4.03
N ILE A 745 -1.09 -14.00 -3.14
CA ILE A 745 -1.92 -13.86 -1.92
C ILE A 745 -3.09 -12.92 -2.23
N ALA A 746 -4.27 -13.27 -1.76
CA ALA A 746 -5.45 -12.40 -1.83
C ALA A 746 -5.17 -11.04 -1.16
N LYS A 747 -5.84 -10.00 -1.63
CA LYS A 747 -5.61 -8.63 -1.18
C LYS A 747 -5.99 -8.43 0.29
N GLU A 748 -7.08 -9.05 0.72
CA GLU A 748 -7.57 -8.97 2.10
C GLU A 748 -7.37 -10.31 2.81
N PRO A 749 -6.91 -10.30 4.08
CA PRO A 749 -6.80 -11.51 4.86
C PRO A 749 -8.18 -12.08 5.18
N LEU A 750 -8.24 -13.39 5.42
CA LEU A 750 -9.43 -14.12 5.84
C LEU A 750 -9.87 -13.69 7.25
N PHE A 751 -8.95 -13.61 8.22
CA PHE A 751 -9.18 -13.01 9.55
C PHE A 751 -7.85 -12.76 10.26
N PRO A 752 -7.78 -11.80 11.21
CA PRO A 752 -6.58 -11.60 12.03
C PRO A 752 -6.31 -12.81 12.91
N ASP A 753 -5.04 -13.21 13.03
CA ASP A 753 -4.58 -14.31 13.89
C ASP A 753 -3.35 -13.89 14.69
N GLN A 754 -3.21 -14.46 15.89
CA GLN A 754 -2.18 -14.13 16.88
C GLN A 754 -1.44 -15.39 17.30
N LEU A 755 -0.10 -15.33 17.30
CA LEU A 755 0.76 -16.47 17.60
C LEU A 755 1.34 -16.33 19.01
N GLY A 756 1.14 -17.35 19.85
CA GLY A 756 1.66 -17.39 21.22
C GLY A 756 2.18 -18.78 21.58
N PHE A 757 3.04 -18.85 22.60
CA PHE A 757 3.46 -20.15 23.13
C PHE A 757 2.38 -20.71 24.07
N ALA A 758 2.18 -22.02 24.02
CA ALA A 758 1.24 -22.71 24.91
C ALA A 758 1.99 -23.36 26.07
N LEU A 759 1.55 -23.08 27.29
CA LEU A 759 2.07 -23.66 28.52
C LEU A 759 0.96 -24.41 29.27
N PRO A 760 1.33 -25.37 30.16
CA PRO A 760 0.37 -26.01 31.04
C PRO A 760 -0.41 -24.99 31.87
N LYS A 761 -1.67 -25.30 32.18
CA LYS A 761 -2.52 -24.43 32.99
C LYS A 761 -1.87 -24.08 34.33
N LYS A 762 -1.90 -22.80 34.69
CA LYS A 762 -1.30 -22.21 35.89
C LYS A 762 0.22 -22.39 35.98
N SER A 763 0.90 -22.51 34.84
CA SER A 763 2.36 -22.62 34.82
C SER A 763 3.03 -21.34 35.35
N PRO A 764 4.03 -21.45 36.25
CA PRO A 764 4.81 -20.30 36.71
C PRO A 764 5.69 -19.72 35.60
N LEU A 765 5.96 -20.48 34.52
CA LEU A 765 6.75 -20.02 33.38
C LEU A 765 6.00 -19.01 32.52
N THR A 766 4.67 -18.97 32.59
CA THR A 766 3.85 -18.07 31.76
C THR A 766 4.19 -16.61 32.03
N THR A 767 4.40 -16.23 33.30
CA THR A 767 4.77 -14.85 33.68
C THR A 767 6.17 -14.48 33.19
N VAL A 768 7.12 -15.41 33.29
CA VAL A 768 8.51 -15.23 32.82
C VAL A 768 8.51 -15.04 31.31
N TYR A 769 7.90 -15.95 30.55
CA TYR A 769 7.82 -15.85 29.10
C TYR A 769 7.11 -14.58 28.64
N ASN A 770 6.03 -14.17 29.33
CA ASN A 770 5.32 -12.93 29.03
C ASN A 770 6.20 -11.70 29.16
N TYR A 771 6.97 -11.60 30.26
CA TYR A 771 7.89 -10.49 30.48
C TYR A 771 8.97 -10.43 29.40
N GLU A 772 9.56 -11.57 29.07
CA GLU A 772 10.61 -11.64 28.04
C GLU A 772 10.09 -11.34 26.63
N LEU A 773 8.89 -11.81 26.27
CA LEU A 773 8.30 -11.51 24.96
C LEU A 773 7.95 -10.02 24.81
N ILE A 774 7.51 -9.36 25.90
CA ILE A 774 7.35 -7.91 25.92
C ILE A 774 8.70 -7.24 25.68
N TRP A 775 9.75 -7.66 26.41
CA TRP A 775 11.06 -7.05 26.28
C TRP A 775 11.66 -7.23 24.89
N LEU A 776 11.57 -8.44 24.31
CA LEU A 776 12.00 -8.72 22.93
C LEU A 776 11.21 -7.92 21.89
N ARG A 777 9.93 -7.64 22.16
CA ARG A 777 9.10 -6.77 21.31
C ARG A 777 9.55 -5.32 21.38
N GLU A 778 9.78 -4.79 22.58
CA GLU A 778 10.24 -3.41 22.80
C GLU A 778 11.61 -3.16 22.17
N LEU A 779 12.51 -4.15 22.24
CA LEU A 779 13.82 -4.11 21.56
C LEU A 779 13.71 -4.20 20.03
N GLY A 780 12.53 -4.53 19.48
CA GLY A 780 12.32 -4.77 18.06
C GLY A 780 12.94 -6.07 17.53
N LEU A 781 13.48 -6.93 18.41
CA LEU A 781 14.14 -8.18 18.04
C LEU A 781 13.17 -9.18 17.41
N LEU A 782 11.91 -9.23 17.89
CA LEU A 782 10.90 -10.10 17.28
C LEU A 782 10.65 -9.72 15.81
N ASN A 783 10.49 -8.44 15.52
CA ASN A 783 10.32 -7.94 14.14
C ASN A 783 11.57 -8.16 13.29
N HIS A 784 12.76 -8.00 13.88
CA HIS A 784 14.02 -8.28 13.19
C HIS A 784 14.11 -9.75 12.78
N TRP A 785 13.88 -10.68 13.71
CA TRP A 785 13.95 -12.10 13.43
C TRP A 785 12.90 -12.55 12.41
N VAL A 786 11.62 -12.15 12.56
CA VAL A 786 10.58 -12.45 11.56
C VAL A 786 11.01 -12.00 10.15
N ASN A 787 11.48 -10.76 10.01
CA ASN A 787 11.89 -10.24 8.71
C ASN A 787 13.19 -10.87 8.18
N SER A 788 14.06 -11.37 9.05
CA SER A 788 15.31 -12.03 8.66
C SER A 788 15.07 -13.42 8.05
N PHE A 789 14.04 -14.13 8.52
CA PHE A 789 13.68 -15.48 8.03
C PHE A 789 12.70 -15.45 6.86
N LEU A 790 12.00 -14.34 6.63
CA LEU A 790 11.13 -14.21 5.47
C LEU A 790 11.95 -14.02 4.17
N PRO A 791 11.49 -14.59 3.04
CA PRO A 791 12.14 -14.38 1.76
C PRO A 791 12.25 -12.89 1.42
N ARG A 792 13.39 -12.46 0.89
CA ARG A 792 13.55 -11.09 0.38
C ARG A 792 12.48 -10.80 -0.68
N PRO A 793 11.97 -9.56 -0.76
CA PRO A 793 10.95 -9.19 -1.73
C PRO A 793 11.35 -9.60 -3.15
N TYR A 794 10.48 -10.32 -3.84
CA TYR A 794 10.69 -10.82 -5.20
C TYR A 794 9.47 -10.46 -6.07
N ARG A 795 9.57 -10.71 -7.37
CA ARG A 795 8.57 -10.23 -8.35
C ARG A 795 7.13 -10.57 -7.97
N CYS A 796 6.88 -11.75 -7.40
CA CYS A 796 5.52 -12.19 -7.04
C CYS A 796 5.04 -11.69 -5.68
N SER A 797 5.91 -11.13 -4.83
CA SER A 797 5.54 -10.59 -3.51
C SER A 797 5.13 -9.12 -3.55
N ALA A 798 5.22 -8.49 -4.72
CA ALA A 798 4.80 -7.10 -4.91
C ALA A 798 3.26 -7.02 -5.00
N PRO A 799 2.61 -6.01 -4.37
CA PRO A 799 1.16 -5.87 -4.48
C PRO A 799 0.75 -5.78 -5.95
N LEU A 800 -0.38 -6.40 -6.30
CA LEU A 800 -0.88 -6.52 -7.66
C LEU A 800 -0.96 -5.18 -8.42
N SER A 801 -1.24 -4.08 -7.70
CA SER A 801 -1.27 -2.71 -8.22
C SER A 801 0.11 -2.13 -8.58
N SER A 802 1.18 -2.73 -8.06
CA SER A 802 2.58 -2.39 -8.34
C SER A 802 3.24 -3.33 -9.36
N LEU A 803 2.63 -4.50 -9.62
CA LEU A 803 2.97 -5.41 -10.70
C LEU A 803 2.55 -4.79 -12.05
N ARG A 804 3.34 -3.83 -12.52
CA ARG A 804 3.30 -3.44 -13.93
C ARG A 804 4.07 -4.50 -14.72
N PRO A 805 3.63 -4.89 -15.93
CA PRO A 805 4.53 -5.55 -16.85
C PRO A 805 5.80 -4.70 -16.92
N THR A 806 6.96 -5.33 -16.80
CA THR A 806 8.21 -4.65 -17.12
C THR A 806 8.06 -4.06 -18.50
N SER A 807 8.34 -2.76 -18.68
CA SER A 807 8.23 -1.98 -19.93
C SER A 807 9.03 -2.55 -21.12
N ASN A 808 9.65 -3.73 -20.94
CA ASN A 808 10.48 -4.45 -21.90
C ASN A 808 9.78 -5.68 -22.51
N GLU A 809 8.54 -5.99 -22.14
CA GLU A 809 7.78 -7.02 -22.86
C GLU A 809 7.39 -6.47 -24.24
N LYS A 810 7.97 -7.06 -25.30
CA LYS A 810 7.57 -6.79 -26.68
C LYS A 810 6.07 -7.07 -26.81
N LEU A 811 5.33 -6.21 -27.51
CA LEU A 811 3.94 -6.52 -27.87
C LEU A 811 3.92 -7.87 -28.59
N THR A 812 3.32 -8.87 -27.95
CA THR A 812 3.13 -10.20 -28.55
C THR A 812 1.96 -10.18 -29.52
N LEU A 813 1.90 -11.17 -30.42
CA LEU A 813 0.82 -11.32 -31.39
C LEU A 813 -0.56 -11.37 -30.71
N ASN A 814 -0.62 -11.85 -29.46
CA ASN A 814 -1.86 -11.86 -28.67
C ASN A 814 -2.42 -10.45 -28.44
N TYR A 815 -1.56 -9.44 -28.24
CA TYR A 815 -2.00 -8.05 -28.07
C TYR A 815 -2.53 -7.40 -29.35
N LEU A 816 -2.03 -7.83 -30.51
CA LEU A 816 -2.45 -7.32 -31.84
C LEU A 816 -3.49 -8.22 -32.53
N SER A 817 -3.82 -9.36 -31.93
CA SER A 817 -4.72 -10.37 -32.49
C SER A 817 -6.09 -9.80 -32.87
N SER A 818 -6.63 -8.89 -32.05
CA SER A 818 -7.90 -8.21 -32.30
C SER A 818 -7.85 -7.29 -33.52
N ALA A 819 -6.73 -6.61 -33.77
CA ALA A 819 -6.54 -5.76 -34.95
C ALA A 819 -6.46 -6.61 -36.23
N PHE A 820 -5.74 -7.73 -36.19
CA PHE A 820 -5.69 -8.68 -37.31
C PHE A 820 -7.03 -9.36 -37.56
N LEU A 821 -7.79 -9.70 -36.51
CA LEU A 821 -9.13 -10.28 -36.63
C LEU A 821 -10.09 -9.28 -37.25
N LEU A 822 -10.08 -8.02 -36.79
CA LEU A 822 -10.89 -6.95 -37.38
C LEU A 822 -10.57 -6.71 -38.86
N TYR A 823 -9.29 -6.70 -39.21
CA TYR A 823 -8.86 -6.63 -40.61
C TYR A 823 -9.36 -7.82 -41.42
N GLY A 824 -9.25 -9.04 -40.88
CA GLY A 824 -9.76 -10.26 -41.52
C GLY A 824 -11.27 -10.24 -41.74
N VAL A 825 -12.04 -9.77 -40.75
CA VAL A 825 -13.50 -9.57 -40.88
C VAL A 825 -13.80 -8.53 -41.96
N GLY A 826 -13.06 -7.42 -42.00
CA GLY A 826 -13.22 -6.38 -43.02
C GLY A 826 -12.97 -6.90 -44.44
N VAL A 827 -11.90 -7.66 -44.64
CA VAL A 827 -11.61 -8.33 -45.92
C VAL A 827 -12.71 -9.34 -46.26
N GLY A 828 -13.18 -10.12 -45.29
CA GLY A 828 -14.28 -11.07 -45.48
C GLY A 828 -15.58 -10.41 -45.91
N ILE A 829 -15.97 -9.29 -45.29
CA ILE A 829 -17.14 -8.49 -45.68
C ILE A 829 -16.95 -7.92 -47.10
N SER A 830 -15.75 -7.44 -47.44
CA SER A 830 -15.47 -6.93 -48.79
C SER A 830 -15.57 -8.01 -49.86
N ILE A 831 -15.07 -9.22 -49.59
CA ILE A 831 -15.20 -10.36 -50.50
C ILE A 831 -16.66 -10.77 -50.64
N LEU A 832 -17.41 -10.81 -49.53
CA LEU A 832 -18.83 -11.15 -49.55
C LEU A 832 -19.67 -10.10 -50.31
N ALA A 833 -19.37 -8.81 -50.16
CA ALA A 833 -19.98 -7.75 -50.95
C ALA A 833 -19.68 -7.89 -52.45
N PHE A 834 -18.43 -8.17 -52.82
CA PHE A 834 -18.04 -8.45 -54.20
C PHE A 834 -18.76 -9.68 -54.79
N LEU A 835 -18.91 -10.75 -54.00
CA LEU A 835 -19.67 -11.93 -54.40
C LEU A 835 -21.16 -11.61 -54.58
N LEU A 836 -21.75 -10.78 -53.70
CA LEU A 836 -23.13 -10.32 -53.85
C LEU A 836 -23.33 -9.41 -55.07
N GLU A 837 -22.36 -8.56 -55.40
CA GLU A 837 -22.37 -7.75 -56.64
C GLU A 837 -22.32 -8.61 -57.91
N LEU A 838 -21.59 -9.73 -57.86
CA LEU A 838 -21.55 -10.72 -58.94
C LEU A 838 -22.86 -11.52 -59.07
N ILE A 839 -23.54 -11.79 -57.95
CA ILE A 839 -24.80 -12.56 -57.91
C ILE A 839 -26.00 -11.68 -58.26
N PHE A 840 -25.97 -10.39 -57.90
CA PHE A 840 -27.00 -9.41 -58.20
C PHE A 840 -26.49 -8.37 -59.20
N PRO A 841 -26.47 -8.66 -60.52
CA PRO A 841 -26.26 -7.61 -61.51
C PRO A 841 -27.43 -6.62 -61.39
N VAL A 842 -27.10 -5.38 -61.03
CA VAL A 842 -28.07 -4.28 -60.96
C VAL A 842 -28.76 -4.17 -62.33
N CYS A 843 -30.04 -4.54 -62.33
CA CYS A 843 -30.97 -4.39 -63.43
C CYS A 843 -31.09 -2.89 -63.75
N GLY A 844 -30.32 -2.39 -64.71
CA GLY A 844 -30.34 -0.96 -65.05
C GLY A 844 -29.20 -0.44 -65.92
N SER A 845 -28.76 -1.16 -66.95
CA SER A 845 -28.00 -0.55 -68.06
C SER A 845 -28.26 -1.30 -69.37
N GLN A 846 -29.50 -1.22 -69.85
CA GLN A 846 -29.81 -1.33 -71.27
C GLN A 846 -30.23 0.05 -71.78
N SER A 847 -29.27 0.76 -72.37
CA SER A 847 -29.42 1.71 -73.48
C SER A 847 -28.25 2.70 -73.42
N ILE A 848 -27.82 3.17 -74.58
CA ILE A 848 -26.68 4.09 -74.81
C ILE A 848 -25.34 3.35 -75.01
N ASN A 849 -25.26 2.59 -76.11
CA ASN A 849 -24.14 2.74 -77.05
C ASN A 849 -24.52 2.11 -78.40
N ARG A 850 -25.23 2.89 -79.22
CA ARG A 850 -25.40 2.60 -80.66
C ARG A 850 -25.56 3.89 -81.48
N THR A 851 -24.61 4.80 -81.32
CA THR A 851 -24.31 5.92 -82.24
C THR A 851 -23.00 6.51 -81.73
N ILE A 852 -21.85 6.35 -82.38
CA ILE A 852 -21.43 7.07 -83.58
C ILE A 852 -20.15 6.38 -84.12
N LEU A 853 -20.13 6.27 -85.45
CA LEU A 853 -19.00 6.01 -86.34
C LEU A 853 -18.17 7.29 -86.50
#